data_AF-A0A5Q4GB41-F1
#
_entry.id   AF-A0A5Q4GB41-F1
#
_cell.length_a   1.000
_cell.length_b   1.000
_cell.length_c   1.000
_cell.angle_alpha   90.00
_cell.angle_beta   90.00
_cell.angle_gamma   90.00
#
_symmetry.space_group_name_H-M   'P 1'
#
loop_
_entity.id
_entity.type
_entity.pdbx_description
1 polymer ?
#
loop_
_entity_poly.entity_id
_entity_poly.type
_entity_poly.pdbx_seq_one_letter_code
_entity_poly.pdbx_strand_id
1 'polypeptide(L)'
;MGVDVVNFSIGGSSTASPWANHYGRQILNLWDAGIPFVTSAGNDGPDFGSITFPAYMPWAFAVGSTTHRLKTGRRLRVAALGAWFIVYGNGPDLPDPSFNAVSMISGELAASNMLGCEPFPADTFTDRVAMLRRGDCTFETKVNNAADAGAIAVVMINNVPGDPINMIGLEDTTIPAGMISLEDSQQILQVMNALNSALTVDLPRSEVTVEDVNAQDRVSGFSSRGPVVVPGMVKPNAMAPGQSIRSAFVSSPTAAAISSGTSMASPHAAGAIAQLRQLNPSWGPDVLQSVMETTAEVEPVIAGGLQANLFERGSGRIRVDRAARAGLYLPITRSEFMAADPAQGGNPANLNLAGVLFEDCAESCTLTRTVQALRSGSWSVQTLGDLSISVSPGSFNLSSGQRQTLEITVERGATEDGVLAEGQIRLVPQGDNVVEQRLRVGAIFGAGAPPAAATVVDVEVGANRGRGTLTIEGLPELAEAVFNTSALTRPVEERFELIEDPTPDNPFSGGEGTRTFLVEVPEDTLMLWVETASEESPDIDLFVGFDANGNGQAEEAELVCTSWEEMESSERCLISNPQAGTWWIVVQNWLASAADASDAVSLDYAVLRNAPDDYSLVASGVGIHQGGDLSLQVHWDNPAMRINQAYVGAIGLTADPDNLADAGVIPIRIERVLPNQPRPTALFKGEQLPVVVPANSTHKQLFIDVPPTTFRLSVTVEGDDGVNAGLQLVEFDSLAGSAPGTPEPPPGTVVSGTGSGAGIDLAVGDAINQITPGRWHVILENPTDEEKLVYVQAGFPENGRLNAQYGLWSPRSRLIFQGIEWQRAGPGFMLWYSYDHAGLPQFYIATAAIDEDSSVWRATLERVTGNNVRQNVEVVGEVSLTTLEDDLMSFAWRLNGAHGSELMIPNAPPTCPEVDGQPFSLTGHWFSPTAPVGGTTMIVTDTSQSYVRYYYDDDGVGRWVFVSALEDELGAAGEVRDFRGFCPNCESFPMSYDGNSSAVGGHAVFFESETSATEVIEFTSAPPLNHVISLDVPIQKLSQTLSCQP
;
A
#
# COMPACT_ATOMS: atom_id res chain seq x y z
N MET A 1 34.49 -15.94 31.21
CA MET A 1 35.03 -14.70 31.80
C MET A 1 33.84 -13.95 32.37
N GLY A 2 33.78 -13.70 33.69
CA GLY A 2 32.61 -13.09 34.34
C GLY A 2 32.65 -11.56 34.24
N VAL A 3 32.23 -11.02 33.09
CA VAL A 3 32.15 -9.56 32.85
C VAL A 3 30.84 -8.99 33.42
N ASP A 4 30.85 -7.72 33.85
CA ASP A 4 29.71 -7.05 34.48
C ASP A 4 28.80 -6.27 33.51
N VAL A 5 29.34 -5.90 32.34
CA VAL A 5 28.66 -5.20 31.25
C VAL A 5 29.42 -5.46 29.95
N VAL A 6 28.71 -5.54 28.83
CA VAL A 6 29.31 -5.62 27.50
C VAL A 6 29.04 -4.31 26.76
N ASN A 7 30.11 -3.70 26.23
CA ASN A 7 30.02 -2.65 25.24
C ASN A 7 30.34 -3.25 23.86
N PHE A 8 29.41 -3.15 22.93
CA PHE A 8 29.54 -3.64 21.57
C PHE A 8 29.34 -2.48 20.59
N SER A 9 30.42 -1.81 20.21
CA SER A 9 30.38 -0.61 19.36
C SER A 9 30.56 -0.96 17.87
N ILE A 10 29.92 -2.04 17.45
CA ILE A 10 29.99 -2.64 16.12
C ILE A 10 28.56 -2.96 15.69
N GLY A 11 28.25 -2.80 14.41
CA GLY A 11 26.96 -3.16 13.82
C GLY A 11 27.14 -3.73 12.41
N GLY A 12 26.07 -4.29 11.87
CA GLY A 12 25.99 -4.77 10.48
C GLY A 12 24.70 -4.27 9.83
N SER A 13 24.48 -4.60 8.55
CA SER A 13 23.28 -4.18 7.81
C SER A 13 22.06 -5.08 8.04
N SER A 14 22.21 -6.24 8.70
CA SER A 14 21.11 -7.18 8.92
C SER A 14 19.94 -6.55 9.70
N THR A 15 18.75 -6.89 9.25
CA THR A 15 17.43 -6.55 9.80
C THR A 15 16.65 -7.80 10.21
N ALA A 16 17.29 -8.97 10.24
CA ALA A 16 16.62 -10.24 10.50
C ALA A 16 15.95 -10.29 11.88
N SER A 17 14.92 -11.14 12.02
CA SER A 17 14.23 -11.33 13.30
C SER A 17 15.22 -11.60 14.45
N PRO A 18 15.13 -10.88 15.59
CA PRO A 18 16.04 -11.08 16.72
C PRO A 18 15.84 -12.45 17.39
N TRP A 19 14.71 -13.12 17.18
CA TRP A 19 14.38 -14.44 17.71
C TRP A 19 14.93 -15.58 16.84
N ALA A 20 15.01 -15.38 15.53
CA ALA A 20 15.59 -16.34 14.58
C ALA A 20 17.12 -16.22 14.52
N ASN A 21 17.66 -15.00 14.62
CA ASN A 21 19.09 -14.73 14.51
C ASN A 21 19.92 -15.38 15.66
N HIS A 22 20.93 -16.17 15.31
CA HIS A 22 21.79 -16.87 16.27
C HIS A 22 22.57 -15.91 17.19
N TYR A 23 23.05 -14.78 16.67
CA TYR A 23 23.66 -13.73 17.50
C TYR A 23 22.63 -13.06 18.40
N GLY A 24 21.39 -12.90 17.94
CA GLY A 24 20.27 -12.44 18.76
C GLY A 24 20.09 -13.29 20.01
N ARG A 25 19.98 -14.62 19.82
CA ARG A 25 19.89 -15.59 20.93
C ARG A 25 21.10 -15.56 21.86
N GLN A 26 22.31 -15.38 21.32
CA GLN A 26 23.52 -15.27 22.13
C GLN A 26 23.53 -14.00 23.00
N ILE A 27 23.08 -12.86 22.46
CA ILE A 27 22.96 -11.63 23.23
C ILE A 27 21.89 -11.77 24.32
N LEU A 28 20.77 -12.44 24.04
CA LEU A 28 19.77 -12.76 25.06
C LEU A 28 20.33 -13.67 26.16
N ASN A 29 21.24 -14.60 25.83
CA ASN A 29 21.93 -15.42 26.83
C ASN A 29 22.83 -14.59 27.76
N LEU A 30 23.48 -13.53 27.24
CA LEU A 30 24.23 -12.59 28.09
C LEU A 30 23.30 -11.86 29.06
N TRP A 31 22.17 -11.39 28.55
CA TRP A 31 21.15 -10.72 29.36
C TRP A 31 20.64 -11.66 30.47
N ASP A 32 20.31 -12.90 30.15
CA ASP A 32 19.82 -13.91 31.11
C ASP A 32 20.90 -14.31 32.14
N ALA A 33 22.18 -14.27 31.75
CA ALA A 33 23.31 -14.42 32.67
C ALA A 33 23.54 -13.20 33.58
N GLY A 34 22.68 -12.19 33.52
CA GLY A 34 22.77 -10.98 34.31
C GLY A 34 23.80 -9.97 33.78
N ILE A 35 24.12 -10.02 32.49
CA ILE A 35 25.12 -9.15 31.84
C ILE A 35 24.41 -8.21 30.86
N PRO A 36 24.26 -6.91 31.18
CA PRO A 36 23.67 -5.95 30.26
C PRO A 36 24.52 -5.80 29.00
N PHE A 37 23.86 -5.84 27.84
CA PHE A 37 24.49 -5.63 26.54
C PHE A 37 24.16 -4.24 26.02
N VAL A 38 25.20 -3.42 25.81
CA VAL A 38 25.10 -2.04 25.34
C VAL A 38 25.71 -1.94 23.96
N THR A 39 24.98 -1.37 23.02
CA THR A 39 25.40 -1.27 21.62
C THR A 39 25.19 0.13 21.05
N SER A 40 26.00 0.46 20.04
CA SER A 40 25.82 1.67 19.23
C SER A 40 24.58 1.55 18.35
N ALA A 41 23.80 2.62 18.21
CA ALA A 41 22.60 2.61 17.36
C ALA A 41 22.88 2.49 15.85
N GLY A 42 24.09 2.85 15.40
CA GLY A 42 24.44 2.91 13.97
C GLY A 42 24.86 4.33 13.56
N ASN A 43 25.51 4.48 12.40
CA ASN A 43 25.98 5.77 11.89
C ASN A 43 25.39 6.11 10.50
N ASP A 44 24.26 5.50 10.15
CA ASP A 44 23.64 5.56 8.83
C ASP A 44 22.41 6.49 8.80
N GLY A 45 22.25 7.32 9.84
CA GLY A 45 21.30 8.44 9.82
C GLY A 45 21.70 9.52 8.79
N PRO A 46 20.81 10.49 8.51
CA PRO A 46 19.65 10.90 9.31
C PRO A 46 18.32 10.27 8.88
N ASP A 47 18.32 9.30 7.99
CA ASP A 47 17.08 8.69 7.53
C ASP A 47 16.47 7.83 8.64
N PHE A 48 15.13 7.83 8.75
CA PHE A 48 14.39 6.93 9.64
C PHE A 48 14.55 5.48 9.16
N GLY A 49 14.44 4.50 10.06
CA GLY A 49 14.63 3.08 9.72
C GLY A 49 16.09 2.61 9.65
N SER A 50 17.04 3.47 10.01
CA SER A 50 18.48 3.22 9.84
C SER A 50 19.15 2.47 11.02
N ILE A 51 18.38 2.02 12.01
CA ILE A 51 18.89 1.21 13.14
C ILE A 51 18.82 -0.27 12.77
N THR A 52 20.00 -0.89 12.66
CA THR A 52 20.18 -2.28 12.22
C THR A 52 20.83 -3.14 13.31
N PHE A 53 21.27 -4.34 12.96
CA PHE A 53 21.88 -5.30 13.87
C PHE A 53 23.11 -4.70 14.61
N PRO A 54 23.26 -4.94 15.93
CA PRO A 54 22.35 -5.63 16.86
C PRO A 54 21.43 -4.65 17.63
N ALA A 55 21.36 -3.39 17.23
CA ALA A 55 20.72 -2.32 18.00
C ALA A 55 19.19 -2.41 18.06
N TYR A 56 18.55 -2.97 17.03
CA TYR A 56 17.09 -3.15 17.01
C TYR A 56 16.58 -4.17 18.05
N MET A 57 17.44 -5.05 18.57
CA MET A 57 17.02 -6.17 19.42
C MET A 57 16.34 -5.73 20.73
N PRO A 58 15.28 -6.42 21.20
CA PRO A 58 14.57 -6.09 22.44
C PRO A 58 15.42 -6.04 23.71
N TRP A 59 16.36 -6.97 23.83
CA TRP A 59 17.22 -7.11 25.01
C TRP A 59 18.54 -6.32 24.93
N ALA A 60 18.81 -5.64 23.82
CA ALA A 60 19.98 -4.79 23.63
C ALA A 60 19.69 -3.34 24.02
N PHE A 61 20.62 -2.69 24.72
CA PHE A 61 20.52 -1.27 25.04
C PHE A 61 21.23 -0.43 23.96
N ALA A 62 20.45 0.07 22.99
CA ALA A 62 20.94 0.84 21.85
C ALA A 62 21.13 2.32 22.20
N VAL A 63 22.27 2.88 21.81
CA VAL A 63 22.67 4.24 22.21
C VAL A 63 22.92 5.11 20.97
N GLY A 64 22.10 6.15 20.83
CA GLY A 64 22.27 7.19 19.83
C GLY A 64 23.34 8.22 20.21
N SER A 65 23.79 8.98 19.23
CA SER A 65 24.90 9.93 19.37
C SER A 65 24.40 11.37 19.46
N THR A 66 24.93 12.10 20.44
CA THR A 66 24.76 13.56 20.56
C THR A 66 26.10 14.28 20.56
N THR A 67 26.04 15.55 20.19
CA THR A 67 27.09 16.56 20.36
C THR A 67 27.23 16.98 21.82
N HIS A 68 28.39 17.56 22.16
CA HIS A 68 28.64 18.13 23.48
C HIS A 68 29.25 19.53 23.37
N ARG A 69 29.17 20.28 24.46
CA ARG A 69 29.58 21.69 24.52
C ARG A 69 31.09 21.98 24.37
N LEU A 70 31.95 20.98 24.14
CA LEU A 70 33.40 21.19 24.14
C LEU A 70 33.94 21.01 22.72
N LYS A 71 34.52 22.05 22.15
CA LYS A 71 35.23 21.97 20.85
C LYS A 71 36.72 22.07 21.11
N THR A 72 37.46 21.02 20.76
CA THR A 72 38.91 20.95 20.98
C THR A 72 39.65 20.88 19.65
N GLY A 73 40.59 21.79 19.43
CA GLY A 73 41.42 21.82 18.23
C GLY A 73 42.45 22.94 18.28
N ARG A 74 43.19 23.13 17.18
CA ARG A 74 44.14 24.24 17.01
C ARG A 74 43.38 25.50 16.61
N ARG A 75 43.89 26.67 16.96
CA ARG A 75 43.28 27.94 16.51
C ARG A 75 43.84 28.37 15.17
N LEU A 76 42.99 28.81 14.24
CA LEU A 76 43.37 29.48 13.00
C LEU A 76 42.90 30.94 13.05
N ARG A 77 43.83 31.90 13.02
CA ARG A 77 43.46 33.32 12.87
C ARG A 77 43.50 33.69 11.41
N VAL A 78 42.41 34.26 10.90
CA VAL A 78 42.41 34.86 9.56
C VAL A 78 42.49 36.37 9.70
N ALA A 79 43.62 36.96 9.31
CA ALA A 79 43.92 38.37 9.59
C ALA A 79 42.87 39.33 9.00
N ALA A 80 42.36 39.02 7.80
CA ALA A 80 41.34 39.80 7.11
C ALA A 80 39.98 39.80 7.81
N LEU A 81 39.68 38.76 8.61
CA LEU A 81 38.43 38.63 9.36
C LEU A 81 38.56 39.11 10.82
N GLY A 82 39.79 39.21 11.34
CA GLY A 82 40.01 39.47 12.76
C GLY A 82 39.48 38.37 13.69
N ALA A 83 39.08 37.22 13.14
CA ALA A 83 38.42 36.13 13.84
C ALA A 83 39.35 34.92 14.02
N TRP A 84 39.04 34.12 15.04
CA TRP A 84 39.68 32.83 15.31
C TRP A 84 38.70 31.70 15.01
N PHE A 85 39.18 30.69 14.31
CA PHE A 85 38.45 29.47 13.98
C PHE A 85 39.12 28.27 14.64
N ILE A 86 38.39 27.16 14.79
CA ILE A 86 38.93 25.91 15.32
C ILE A 86 39.22 24.96 14.15
N VAL A 87 40.47 24.49 14.08
CA VAL A 87 40.93 23.51 13.11
C VAL A 87 41.31 22.23 13.84
N TYR A 88 40.68 21.13 13.45
CA TYR A 88 40.85 19.82 14.05
C TYR A 88 42.00 19.12 13.33
N GLY A 89 43.15 19.05 14.00
CA GLY A 89 44.39 18.54 13.41
C GLY A 89 44.61 17.08 13.76
N ASN A 90 44.84 16.25 12.75
CA ASN A 90 45.12 14.82 12.91
C ASN A 90 46.21 14.31 11.94
N GLY A 91 46.75 15.19 11.08
CA GLY A 91 48.01 14.94 10.36
C GLY A 91 49.25 15.29 11.21
N PRO A 92 50.45 15.31 10.60
CA PRO A 92 51.68 15.69 11.27
C PRO A 92 51.58 16.96 12.13
N ASP A 93 52.34 16.97 13.22
CA ASP A 93 52.37 18.10 14.15
C ASP A 93 52.91 19.37 13.47
N LEU A 94 52.36 20.52 13.85
CA LEU A 94 52.91 21.81 13.40
C LEU A 94 54.37 21.96 13.87
N PRO A 95 55.24 22.54 13.03
CA PRO A 95 56.64 22.77 13.38
C PRO A 95 56.77 23.73 14.57
N ASP A 96 57.94 23.73 15.20
CA ASP A 96 58.35 24.70 16.22
C ASP A 96 59.55 25.52 15.69
N PRO A 97 59.42 26.85 15.46
CA PRO A 97 58.26 27.69 15.77
C PRO A 97 57.05 27.46 14.85
N SER A 98 55.84 27.65 15.39
CA SER A 98 54.59 27.52 14.64
C SER A 98 54.38 28.63 13.61
N PHE A 99 53.47 28.43 12.65
CA PHE A 99 53.20 29.40 11.60
C PHE A 99 52.61 30.72 12.14
N ASN A 100 53.25 31.83 11.76
CA ASN A 100 52.85 33.20 12.08
C ASN A 100 52.87 34.02 10.79
N ALA A 101 51.77 34.70 10.50
CA ALA A 101 51.59 35.55 9.33
C ALA A 101 51.94 34.86 7.99
N VAL A 102 51.57 33.59 7.82
CA VAL A 102 51.78 32.84 6.57
C VAL A 102 50.62 33.04 5.58
N SER A 103 50.87 32.83 4.29
CA SER A 103 49.86 32.98 3.25
C SER A 103 49.04 31.68 3.09
N MET A 104 47.72 31.78 3.08
CA MET A 104 46.78 30.68 2.83
C MET A 104 45.95 30.96 1.57
N ILE A 105 45.85 29.99 0.67
CA ILE A 105 45.08 30.13 -0.59
C ILE A 105 44.28 28.86 -0.88
N SER A 106 43.09 28.98 -1.45
CA SER A 106 42.28 27.83 -1.85
C SER A 106 42.82 27.19 -3.13
N GLY A 107 42.66 25.87 -3.24
CA GLY A 107 42.97 25.15 -4.48
C GLY A 107 42.17 25.64 -5.69
N GLU A 108 40.94 26.14 -5.44
CA GLU A 108 40.11 26.75 -6.46
C GLU A 108 40.72 28.03 -7.03
N LEU A 109 41.14 28.95 -6.16
CA LEU A 109 41.72 30.23 -6.60
C LEU A 109 43.13 30.05 -7.16
N ALA A 110 43.89 29.09 -6.64
CA ALA A 110 45.27 28.84 -7.08
C ALA A 110 45.35 28.12 -8.43
N ALA A 111 44.45 27.16 -8.70
CA ALA A 111 44.56 26.28 -9.86
C ALA A 111 43.22 25.70 -10.37
N SER A 112 42.06 26.23 -9.97
CA SER A 112 40.73 25.67 -10.28
C SER A 112 40.58 24.19 -9.90
N ASN A 113 41.22 23.80 -8.79
CA ASN A 113 41.24 22.44 -8.27
C ASN A 113 40.99 22.46 -6.76
N MET A 114 39.74 22.74 -6.36
CA MET A 114 39.34 22.80 -4.95
C MET A 114 39.49 21.45 -4.23
N LEU A 115 39.28 20.34 -4.94
CA LEU A 115 39.31 19.01 -4.33
C LEU A 115 40.75 18.53 -4.09
N GLY A 116 41.71 18.91 -4.93
CA GLY A 116 43.09 18.42 -4.84
C GLY A 116 43.25 16.93 -5.14
N CYS A 117 42.30 16.33 -5.86
CA CYS A 117 42.38 14.92 -6.28
C CYS A 117 43.36 14.74 -7.44
N GLU A 118 43.36 15.68 -8.38
CA GLU A 118 44.39 15.77 -9.42
C GLU A 118 45.62 16.51 -8.89
N PRO A 119 46.84 16.17 -9.37
CA PRO A 119 48.05 16.90 -9.05
C PRO A 119 47.96 18.39 -9.40
N PHE A 120 48.55 19.24 -8.56
CA PHE A 120 48.69 20.67 -8.86
C PHE A 120 49.96 20.93 -9.68
N PRO A 121 50.01 22.00 -10.49
CA PRO A 121 51.27 22.44 -11.10
C PRO A 121 52.35 22.66 -10.04
N ALA A 122 53.60 22.38 -10.39
CA ALA A 122 54.73 22.65 -9.50
C ALA A 122 54.73 24.11 -9.02
N ASP A 123 55.13 24.33 -7.78
CA ASP A 123 55.22 25.63 -7.12
C ASP A 123 53.88 26.38 -6.90
N THR A 124 52.73 25.73 -7.10
CA THR A 124 51.40 26.34 -6.87
C THR A 124 51.23 26.88 -5.45
N PHE A 125 51.77 26.17 -4.45
CA PHE A 125 51.61 26.49 -3.04
C PHE A 125 52.93 26.80 -2.31
N THR A 126 54.02 27.10 -3.02
CA THR A 126 55.34 27.35 -2.41
C THR A 126 55.27 28.31 -1.23
N ASP A 127 55.64 27.82 -0.04
CA ASP A 127 55.61 28.52 1.26
C ASP A 127 54.21 28.97 1.73
N ARG A 128 53.15 28.30 1.25
CA ARG A 128 51.75 28.62 1.56
C ARG A 128 51.00 27.46 2.19
N VAL A 129 49.97 27.80 2.95
CA VAL A 129 48.96 26.85 3.42
C VAL A 129 47.92 26.65 2.31
N ALA A 130 47.71 25.42 1.89
CA ALA A 130 46.67 25.08 0.92
C ALA A 130 45.33 24.87 1.63
N MET A 131 44.27 25.50 1.13
CA MET A 131 42.90 25.28 1.61
C MET A 131 42.13 24.44 0.58
N LEU A 132 41.81 23.20 0.93
CA LEU A 132 41.23 22.19 0.02
C LEU A 132 39.90 21.67 0.58
N ARG A 133 39.05 21.05 -0.24
CA ARG A 133 37.75 20.49 0.20
C ARG A 133 37.74 18.96 0.21
N ARG A 134 37.12 18.40 1.25
CA ARG A 134 36.76 16.97 1.33
C ARG A 134 35.87 16.57 0.16
N GLY A 135 36.08 15.36 -0.38
CA GLY A 135 35.33 14.84 -1.51
C GLY A 135 35.94 13.52 -1.99
N ASP A 136 35.89 13.31 -3.30
CA ASP A 136 35.94 12.01 -3.99
C ASP A 136 37.22 11.18 -3.87
N CYS A 137 38.28 11.71 -3.25
CA CYS A 137 39.57 11.04 -3.10
C CYS A 137 40.08 11.12 -1.66
N THR A 138 41.05 10.27 -1.31
CA THR A 138 41.58 10.17 0.06
C THR A 138 42.23 11.47 0.54
N PHE A 139 42.18 11.73 1.85
CA PHE A 139 42.85 12.89 2.44
C PHE A 139 44.37 12.86 2.18
N GLU A 140 44.96 11.67 2.23
CA GLU A 140 46.36 11.43 1.90
C GLU A 140 46.71 11.96 0.50
N THR A 141 45.93 11.59 -0.52
CA THR A 141 46.13 12.02 -1.90
C THR A 141 46.13 13.55 -1.98
N LYS A 142 45.14 14.19 -1.34
CA LYS A 142 44.99 15.66 -1.33
C LYS A 142 46.19 16.34 -0.66
N VAL A 143 46.64 15.81 0.47
CA VAL A 143 47.76 16.37 1.24
C VAL A 143 49.08 16.19 0.49
N ASN A 144 49.31 15.02 -0.10
CA ASN A 144 50.52 14.74 -0.89
C ASN A 144 50.57 15.58 -2.17
N ASN A 145 49.46 15.69 -2.92
CA ASN A 145 49.37 16.55 -4.11
C ASN A 145 49.66 18.02 -3.77
N ALA A 146 49.20 18.51 -2.61
CA ALA A 146 49.52 19.86 -2.14
C ALA A 146 51.00 20.01 -1.73
N ALA A 147 51.54 19.01 -1.03
CA ALA A 147 52.95 18.98 -0.61
C ALA A 147 53.90 18.97 -1.82
N ASP A 148 53.62 18.15 -2.84
CA ASP A 148 54.40 18.06 -4.09
C ASP A 148 54.40 19.39 -4.87
N ALA A 149 53.33 20.19 -4.71
CA ALA A 149 53.23 21.54 -5.27
C ALA A 149 53.74 22.65 -4.32
N GLY A 150 54.43 22.29 -3.23
CA GLY A 150 55.15 23.21 -2.35
C GLY A 150 54.38 23.71 -1.12
N ALA A 151 53.21 23.15 -0.80
CA ALA A 151 52.45 23.55 0.37
C ALA A 151 53.17 23.21 1.68
N ILE A 152 53.09 24.09 2.68
CA ILE A 152 53.69 23.89 4.01
C ILE A 152 52.70 23.34 5.04
N ALA A 153 51.40 23.39 4.74
CA ALA A 153 50.32 22.76 5.49
C ALA A 153 49.03 22.75 4.68
N VAL A 154 48.05 21.95 5.12
CA VAL A 154 46.71 21.87 4.54
C VAL A 154 45.63 22.19 5.56
N VAL A 155 44.72 23.11 5.22
CA VAL A 155 43.43 23.30 5.90
C VAL A 155 42.33 22.69 5.04
N MET A 156 41.83 21.54 5.47
CA MET A 156 40.76 20.81 4.79
C MET A 156 39.39 21.38 5.18
N ILE A 157 38.52 21.62 4.22
CA ILE A 157 37.13 22.03 4.43
C ILE A 157 36.28 20.78 4.49
N ASN A 158 35.50 20.62 5.55
CA ASN A 158 34.46 19.58 5.57
C ASN A 158 33.40 19.88 4.52
N ASN A 159 32.93 18.86 3.79
CA ASN A 159 31.87 19.00 2.79
C ASN A 159 30.46 18.73 3.36
N VAL A 160 30.37 18.32 4.62
CA VAL A 160 29.12 18.10 5.36
C VAL A 160 29.02 19.16 6.48
N PRO A 161 27.84 19.77 6.71
CA PRO A 161 27.59 20.65 7.85
C PRO A 161 27.95 20.01 9.21
N GLY A 162 28.40 20.82 10.16
CA GLY A 162 28.74 20.39 11.52
C GLY A 162 30.24 20.24 11.80
N ASP A 163 30.55 19.61 12.93
CA ASP A 163 31.93 19.53 13.43
C ASP A 163 32.83 18.72 12.49
N PRO A 164 34.10 19.13 12.31
CA PRO A 164 35.09 18.39 11.52
C PRO A 164 35.27 16.93 11.93
N ILE A 165 35.62 16.10 10.96
CA ILE A 165 35.87 14.67 11.15
C ILE A 165 37.37 14.37 11.23
N ASN A 166 37.70 13.17 11.73
CA ASN A 166 39.06 12.65 11.68
C ASN A 166 39.43 12.32 10.21
N MET A 167 40.49 12.92 9.68
CA MET A 167 41.00 12.66 8.33
C MET A 167 41.86 11.39 8.31
N ILE A 168 41.22 10.22 8.16
CA ILE A 168 41.91 8.91 8.15
C ILE A 168 42.92 8.82 6.98
N GLY A 169 44.06 8.14 7.20
CA GLY A 169 45.06 7.89 6.16
C GLY A 169 46.20 8.92 6.08
N LEU A 170 46.41 9.74 7.12
CA LEU A 170 47.46 10.77 7.12
C LEU A 170 48.80 10.31 7.70
N GLU A 171 48.92 9.03 8.06
CA GLU A 171 50.10 8.46 8.72
C GLU A 171 51.40 8.62 7.90
N ASP A 172 51.29 8.55 6.58
CA ASP A 172 52.42 8.62 5.64
C ASP A 172 52.61 10.02 5.02
N THR A 173 51.82 11.02 5.45
CA THR A 173 51.93 12.39 4.93
C THR A 173 53.06 13.18 5.60
N THR A 174 53.63 14.15 4.87
CA THR A 174 54.86 14.86 5.29
C THR A 174 54.63 16.27 5.84
N ILE A 175 53.45 16.85 5.65
CA ILE A 175 53.11 18.22 6.08
C ILE A 175 51.92 18.25 7.03
N PRO A 176 51.83 19.22 7.95
CA PRO A 176 50.69 19.35 8.85
C PRO A 176 49.36 19.51 8.11
N ALA A 177 48.33 18.80 8.57
CA ALA A 177 46.98 18.90 8.03
C ALA A 177 45.93 18.94 9.14
N GLY A 178 44.90 19.77 8.96
CA GLY A 178 43.75 19.82 9.84
C GLY A 178 42.48 20.25 9.12
N MET A 179 41.32 19.90 9.67
CA MET A 179 40.02 20.18 9.08
C MET A 179 39.26 21.30 9.80
N ILE A 180 38.57 22.14 9.04
CA ILE A 180 37.65 23.19 9.49
C ILE A 180 36.22 22.84 9.07
N SER A 181 35.23 23.31 9.84
CA SER A 181 33.81 23.06 9.52
C SER A 181 33.42 23.74 8.21
N LEU A 182 32.33 23.25 7.60
CA LEU A 182 31.80 23.85 6.38
C LEU A 182 31.38 25.30 6.63
N GLU A 183 30.71 25.55 7.76
CA GLU A 183 30.17 26.85 8.16
C GLU A 183 31.27 27.90 8.39
N ASP A 184 32.33 27.52 9.09
CA ASP A 184 33.46 28.41 9.34
C ASP A 184 34.23 28.68 8.03
N SER A 185 34.36 27.66 7.17
CA SER A 185 35.04 27.80 5.88
C SER A 185 34.34 28.80 4.94
N GLN A 186 33.01 28.93 5.02
CA GLN A 186 32.24 29.84 4.15
C GLN A 186 32.64 31.30 4.38
N GLN A 187 32.84 31.70 5.65
CA GLN A 187 33.28 33.05 5.98
C GLN A 187 34.68 33.34 5.41
N ILE A 188 35.58 32.35 5.46
CA ILE A 188 36.94 32.46 4.94
C ILE A 188 36.94 32.54 3.42
N LEU A 189 36.24 31.62 2.74
CA LEU A 189 36.16 31.58 1.28
C LEU A 189 35.47 32.82 0.70
N GLN A 190 34.44 33.35 1.38
CA GLN A 190 33.77 34.57 0.94
C GLN A 190 34.75 35.74 0.85
N VAL A 191 35.57 35.96 1.89
CA VAL A 191 36.58 37.04 1.88
C VAL A 191 37.71 36.74 0.90
N MET A 192 38.19 35.49 0.84
CA MET A 192 39.24 35.09 -0.10
C MET A 192 38.83 35.35 -1.56
N ASN A 193 37.61 34.98 -1.92
CA ASN A 193 37.06 35.18 -3.27
C ASN A 193 36.76 36.66 -3.55
N ALA A 194 36.23 37.41 -2.58
CA ALA A 194 35.97 38.84 -2.74
C ALA A 194 37.26 39.65 -2.98
N LEU A 195 38.36 39.27 -2.33
CA LEU A 195 39.67 39.88 -2.54
C LEU A 195 40.40 39.30 -3.75
N ASN A 196 39.96 38.14 -4.24
CA ASN A 196 40.63 37.36 -5.29
C ASN A 196 42.13 37.18 -5.00
N SER A 197 42.48 36.92 -3.73
CA SER A 197 43.85 36.83 -3.26
C SER A 197 44.00 35.85 -2.09
N ALA A 198 45.23 35.38 -1.86
CA ALA A 198 45.56 34.64 -0.65
C ALA A 198 45.35 35.50 0.61
N LEU A 199 45.09 34.84 1.74
CA LEU A 199 44.85 35.47 3.05
C LEU A 199 46.02 35.21 4.00
N THR A 200 46.38 36.19 4.82
CA THR A 200 47.36 36.01 5.90
C THR A 200 46.73 35.30 7.10
N VAL A 201 47.38 34.25 7.60
CA VAL A 201 46.89 33.43 8.72
C VAL A 201 47.94 33.17 9.81
N ASP A 202 47.48 32.99 11.04
CA ASP A 202 48.28 32.49 12.17
C ASP A 202 47.75 31.11 12.59
N LEU A 203 48.65 30.12 12.78
CA LEU A 203 48.29 28.75 13.15
C LEU A 203 49.22 28.24 14.28
N PRO A 204 48.94 28.57 15.55
CA PRO A 204 49.69 28.09 16.71
C PRO A 204 49.64 26.57 16.88
N ARG A 205 50.72 26.00 17.42
CA ARG A 205 50.85 24.56 17.71
C ARG A 205 49.93 24.07 18.84
N SER A 206 49.64 24.91 19.83
CA SER A 206 48.85 24.54 21.00
C SER A 206 47.37 24.33 20.66
N GLU A 207 46.79 23.23 21.12
CA GLU A 207 45.34 23.03 21.12
C GLU A 207 44.67 23.91 22.18
N VAL A 208 43.43 24.27 21.90
CA VAL A 208 42.52 24.93 22.83
C VAL A 208 41.23 24.16 22.89
N THR A 209 40.59 24.18 24.06
CA THR A 209 39.20 23.76 24.21
C THR A 209 38.35 25.00 24.41
N VAL A 210 37.30 25.15 23.62
CA VAL A 210 36.31 26.22 23.76
C VAL A 210 34.95 25.62 24.11
N GLU A 211 34.19 26.34 24.94
CA GLU A 211 32.82 25.96 25.28
C GLU A 211 31.82 26.60 24.32
N ASP A 212 30.94 25.78 23.75
CA ASP A 212 29.82 26.19 22.92
C ASP A 212 28.54 25.53 23.47
N VAL A 213 27.83 26.27 24.33
CA VAL A 213 26.62 25.77 24.99
C VAL A 213 25.49 25.44 24.01
N ASN A 214 25.49 26.05 22.81
CA ASN A 214 24.46 25.81 21.80
C ASN A 214 24.70 24.52 21.01
N ALA A 215 25.90 23.95 21.13
CA ALA A 215 26.29 22.66 20.55
C ALA A 215 26.08 21.48 21.51
N GLN A 216 25.43 21.69 22.65
CA GLN A 216 25.16 20.61 23.59
C GLN A 216 23.90 19.83 23.19
N ASP A 217 23.96 18.50 23.32
CA ASP A 217 22.81 17.59 23.19
C ASP A 217 22.12 17.62 21.82
N ARG A 218 22.76 18.13 20.77
CA ARG A 218 22.20 18.00 19.42
C ARG A 218 22.46 16.60 18.90
N VAL A 219 21.45 15.91 18.38
CA VAL A 219 21.59 14.61 17.74
C VAL A 219 22.59 14.74 16.60
N SER A 220 23.61 13.89 16.61
CA SER A 220 24.63 13.86 15.56
C SER A 220 23.94 13.48 14.24
N GLY A 221 24.25 14.17 13.14
CA GLY A 221 23.55 13.95 11.86
C GLY A 221 23.64 12.49 11.35
N PHE A 222 24.75 11.81 11.64
CA PHE A 222 24.95 10.39 11.31
C PHE A 222 24.22 9.42 12.24
N SER A 223 23.70 9.85 13.39
CA SER A 223 23.12 8.91 14.35
C SER A 223 21.90 8.22 13.74
N SER A 224 21.95 6.89 13.62
CA SER A 224 20.82 6.10 13.14
C SER A 224 19.56 6.31 13.99
N ARG A 225 18.40 6.18 13.35
CA ARG A 225 17.08 6.51 13.89
C ARG A 225 16.11 5.33 13.71
N GLY A 226 15.16 5.21 14.63
CA GLY A 226 14.01 4.30 14.44
C GLY A 226 13.09 4.76 13.29
N PRO A 227 11.90 4.16 13.11
CA PRO A 227 11.46 2.92 13.75
C PRO A 227 12.39 1.76 13.38
N VAL A 228 12.26 0.63 14.08
CA VAL A 228 13.02 -0.58 13.76
C VAL A 228 12.10 -1.64 13.19
N VAL A 229 12.68 -2.62 12.51
CA VAL A 229 11.97 -3.78 11.95
C VAL A 229 11.20 -4.62 12.98
N VAL A 230 11.46 -4.45 14.27
CA VAL A 230 10.68 -5.10 15.32
C VAL A 230 9.53 -4.16 15.73
N PRO A 231 8.27 -4.52 15.46
CA PRO A 231 7.15 -3.60 15.63
C PRO A 231 6.89 -3.27 17.11
N GLY A 232 6.31 -2.10 17.35
CA GLY A 232 5.92 -1.59 18.66
C GLY A 232 7.08 -1.26 19.59
N MET A 233 8.29 -1.07 19.04
CA MET A 233 9.50 -0.84 19.82
C MET A 233 10.15 0.54 19.59
N VAL A 234 10.48 1.19 20.71
CA VAL A 234 11.25 2.44 20.67
C VAL A 234 12.74 2.15 20.60
N LYS A 235 13.38 2.61 19.53
CA LYS A 235 14.84 2.64 19.35
C LYS A 235 15.30 3.99 18.77
N PRO A 236 16.49 4.50 19.14
CA PRO A 236 17.41 3.94 20.12
C PRO A 236 16.81 4.00 21.54
N ASN A 237 17.40 3.30 22.52
CA ASN A 237 16.88 3.34 23.88
C ASN A 237 17.14 4.72 24.54
N ALA A 238 18.34 5.27 24.33
CA ALA A 238 18.75 6.54 24.92
C ALA A 238 19.88 7.21 24.13
N MET A 239 20.25 8.41 24.58
CA MET A 239 21.27 9.26 23.99
C MET A 239 22.49 9.45 24.91
N ALA A 240 23.68 9.50 24.31
CA ALA A 240 24.91 9.87 25.01
C ALA A 240 25.86 10.68 24.08
N PRO A 241 26.85 11.40 24.65
CA PRO A 241 27.84 12.10 23.86
C PRO A 241 28.63 11.14 22.97
N GLY A 242 28.62 11.39 21.66
CA GLY A 242 29.30 10.55 20.68
C GLY A 242 29.93 11.32 19.52
N GLN A 243 29.75 12.63 19.43
CA GLN A 243 30.46 13.46 18.46
C GLN A 243 31.65 14.15 19.12
N SER A 244 32.81 14.12 18.44
CA SER A 244 34.06 14.79 18.85
C SER A 244 34.59 14.38 20.23
N ILE A 245 34.49 13.09 20.55
CA ILE A 245 34.97 12.52 21.81
C ILE A 245 36.48 12.29 21.77
N ARG A 246 37.19 12.89 22.74
CA ARG A 246 38.63 12.68 22.94
C ARG A 246 38.89 11.46 23.83
N SER A 247 39.62 10.46 23.33
CA SER A 247 40.00 9.26 24.08
C SER A 247 41.42 8.80 23.75
N ALA A 248 41.91 7.75 24.44
CA ALA A 248 43.22 7.15 24.20
C ALA A 248 43.33 6.59 22.77
N PHE A 249 44.54 6.64 22.19
CA PHE A 249 44.81 6.19 20.83
C PHE A 249 46.15 5.44 20.71
N VAL A 250 46.39 4.73 19.60
CA VAL A 250 47.48 3.73 19.49
C VAL A 250 48.83 4.33 19.06
N SER A 251 48.88 5.58 18.57
CA SER A 251 50.09 6.14 17.97
C SER A 251 51.26 6.42 18.94
N SER A 252 51.03 6.45 20.25
CA SER A 252 52.07 6.50 21.30
C SER A 252 51.49 6.18 22.68
N PRO A 253 52.31 5.91 23.72
CA PRO A 253 51.82 5.63 25.09
C PRO A 253 50.98 6.76 25.73
N THR A 254 51.06 7.98 25.20
CA THR A 254 50.29 9.14 25.67
C THR A 254 49.37 9.69 24.58
N ALA A 255 49.20 8.96 23.47
CA ALA A 255 48.39 9.43 22.35
C ALA A 255 46.91 9.49 22.74
N ALA A 256 46.27 10.54 22.26
CA ALA A 256 44.82 10.70 22.30
C ALA A 256 44.35 11.18 20.93
N ALA A 257 43.16 10.75 20.54
CA ALA A 257 42.52 11.17 19.31
C ALA A 257 41.09 11.60 19.59
N ILE A 258 40.55 12.43 18.69
CA ILE A 258 39.15 12.83 18.69
C ILE A 258 38.44 12.01 17.61
N SER A 259 37.37 11.33 18.00
CA SER A 259 36.55 10.51 17.10
C SER A 259 35.06 10.79 17.30
N SER A 260 34.27 10.50 16.27
CA SER A 260 32.82 10.67 16.27
C SER A 260 32.15 9.36 15.83
N GLY A 261 31.02 9.05 16.45
CA GLY A 261 30.19 7.89 16.13
C GLY A 261 29.28 7.50 17.29
N THR A 262 28.20 6.77 17.01
CA THR A 262 27.46 6.04 18.06
C THR A 262 28.36 5.02 18.76
N SER A 263 29.45 4.58 18.11
CA SER A 263 30.55 3.81 18.71
C SER A 263 31.23 4.53 19.89
N MET A 264 31.20 5.86 19.95
CA MET A 264 31.70 6.65 21.10
C MET A 264 30.60 6.92 22.13
N ALA A 265 29.33 6.91 21.73
CA ALA A 265 28.19 7.08 22.64
C ALA A 265 27.93 5.82 23.47
N SER A 266 27.95 4.63 22.85
CA SER A 266 27.76 3.33 23.50
C SER A 266 28.64 3.11 24.76
N PRO A 267 29.97 3.36 24.74
CA PRO A 267 30.81 3.16 25.92
C PRO A 267 30.52 4.13 27.06
N HIS A 268 29.96 5.32 26.79
CA HIS A 268 29.47 6.20 27.87
C HIS A 268 28.30 5.56 28.63
N ALA A 269 27.35 4.95 27.91
CA ALA A 269 26.24 4.24 28.54
C ALA A 269 26.69 2.96 29.25
N ALA A 270 27.62 2.20 28.66
CA ALA A 270 28.19 1.02 29.32
C ALA A 270 28.92 1.40 30.62
N GLY A 271 29.70 2.48 30.61
CA GLY A 271 30.35 3.02 31.81
C GLY A 271 29.34 3.51 32.86
N ALA A 272 28.24 4.12 32.43
CA ALA A 272 27.14 4.52 33.32
C ALA A 272 26.49 3.29 33.99
N ILE A 273 26.18 2.24 33.22
CA ILE A 273 25.64 0.98 33.75
C ILE A 273 26.60 0.33 34.73
N ALA A 274 27.90 0.31 34.44
CA ALA A 274 28.93 -0.21 35.34
C ALA A 274 28.95 0.54 36.69
N GLN A 275 28.83 1.87 36.68
CA GLN A 275 28.76 2.67 37.91
C GLN A 275 27.47 2.39 38.69
N LEU A 276 26.32 2.25 38.02
CA LEU A 276 25.06 1.92 38.66
C LEU A 276 25.10 0.53 39.32
N ARG A 277 25.70 -0.46 38.65
CA ARG A 277 25.92 -1.81 39.18
C ARG A 277 26.91 -1.80 40.36
N GLN A 278 27.95 -0.97 40.32
CA GLN A 278 28.86 -0.80 41.45
C GLN A 278 28.12 -0.25 42.69
N LEU A 279 27.22 0.72 42.49
CA LEU A 279 26.41 1.28 43.56
C LEU A 279 25.33 0.30 44.05
N ASN A 280 24.81 -0.54 43.16
CA ASN A 280 23.74 -1.50 43.45
C ASN A 280 24.07 -2.89 42.86
N PRO A 281 24.92 -3.69 43.53
CA PRO A 281 25.44 -4.95 42.96
C PRO A 281 24.40 -6.02 42.65
N SER A 282 23.19 -5.90 43.20
CA SER A 282 22.08 -6.82 42.97
C SER A 282 21.18 -6.44 41.79
N TRP A 283 21.42 -5.30 41.13
CA TRP A 283 20.62 -4.87 39.99
C TRP A 283 20.99 -5.68 38.75
N GLY A 284 20.00 -6.38 38.19
CA GLY A 284 20.10 -7.10 36.93
C GLY A 284 19.93 -6.18 35.71
N PRO A 285 20.04 -6.74 34.49
CA PRO A 285 19.90 -5.99 33.25
C PRO A 285 18.54 -5.29 33.09
N ASP A 286 17.44 -5.94 33.50
CA ASP A 286 16.09 -5.35 33.54
C ASP A 286 16.06 -4.04 34.33
N VAL A 287 16.61 -4.04 35.55
CA VAL A 287 16.68 -2.86 36.40
C VAL A 287 17.57 -1.80 35.77
N LEU A 288 18.78 -2.18 35.34
CA LEU A 288 19.79 -1.24 34.83
C LEU A 288 19.33 -0.53 33.55
N GLN A 289 18.74 -1.25 32.59
CA GLN A 289 18.20 -0.67 31.37
C GLN A 289 17.00 0.23 31.68
N SER A 290 16.06 -0.27 32.49
CA SER A 290 14.85 0.47 32.88
C SER A 290 15.16 1.80 33.58
N VAL A 291 16.08 1.83 34.56
CA VAL A 291 16.41 3.09 35.27
C VAL A 291 17.18 4.06 34.38
N MET A 292 17.97 3.57 33.43
CA MET A 292 18.69 4.41 32.46
C MET A 292 17.72 5.14 31.53
N GLU A 293 16.70 4.44 31.03
CA GLU A 293 15.65 5.01 30.17
C GLU A 293 14.70 5.91 30.95
N THR A 294 14.11 5.40 32.03
CA THR A 294 13.04 6.13 32.73
C THR A 294 13.51 7.38 33.48
N THR A 295 14.82 7.55 33.68
CA THR A 295 15.40 8.75 34.31
C THR A 295 16.12 9.68 33.32
N ALA A 296 16.15 9.33 32.03
CA ALA A 296 16.77 10.14 30.99
C ALA A 296 16.07 11.50 30.78
N GLU A 297 16.82 12.45 30.22
CA GLU A 297 16.37 13.81 29.97
C GLU A 297 16.16 14.08 28.49
N VAL A 298 14.95 14.49 28.13
CA VAL A 298 14.59 14.86 26.75
C VAL A 298 15.14 16.22 26.38
N GLU A 299 15.00 17.21 27.26
CA GLU A 299 15.48 18.55 26.98
C GLU A 299 16.94 18.71 27.40
N PRO A 300 17.82 19.28 26.55
CA PRO A 300 17.56 19.90 25.24
C PRO A 300 18.03 19.01 24.06
N VAL A 301 17.58 17.76 23.94
CA VAL A 301 17.98 16.90 22.82
C VAL A 301 17.36 17.40 21.52
N ILE A 302 18.17 18.02 20.66
CA ILE A 302 17.73 18.72 19.44
C ILE A 302 18.20 17.99 18.19
N ALA A 303 17.31 17.73 17.22
CA ALA A 303 17.64 17.24 15.89
C ALA A 303 17.23 18.28 14.83
N GLY A 304 18.12 18.62 13.90
CA GLY A 304 17.79 19.59 12.83
C GLY A 304 17.38 21.00 13.29
N GLY A 305 17.56 21.35 14.57
CA GLY A 305 17.07 22.61 15.16
C GLY A 305 15.70 22.52 15.83
N LEU A 306 15.05 21.36 15.80
CA LEU A 306 13.80 21.05 16.49
C LEU A 306 14.06 20.08 17.64
N GLN A 307 13.10 19.95 18.57
CA GLN A 307 13.15 18.89 19.57
C GLN A 307 13.18 17.54 18.86
N ALA A 308 14.15 16.69 19.20
CA ALA A 308 14.28 15.38 18.57
C ALA A 308 13.05 14.51 18.91
N ASN A 309 12.51 13.81 17.92
CA ASN A 309 11.35 12.95 18.12
C ASN A 309 11.72 11.61 18.78
N LEU A 310 10.72 10.77 19.10
CA LEU A 310 10.92 9.50 19.81
C LEU A 310 11.90 8.56 19.10
N PHE A 311 11.81 8.44 17.77
CA PHE A 311 12.68 7.58 16.96
C PHE A 311 14.09 8.14 16.79
N GLU A 312 14.25 9.45 16.93
CA GLU A 312 15.56 10.07 16.95
C GLU A 312 16.24 9.87 18.30
N ARG A 313 15.57 10.16 19.43
CA ARG A 313 16.22 10.27 20.76
C ARG A 313 15.96 9.15 21.76
N GLY A 314 14.97 8.29 21.50
CA GLY A 314 14.48 7.35 22.48
C GLY A 314 14.02 8.04 23.78
N SER A 315 14.51 7.54 24.92
CA SER A 315 14.22 8.10 26.24
C SER A 315 14.88 9.46 26.52
N GLY A 316 15.84 9.88 25.69
CA GLY A 316 16.64 11.09 25.85
C GLY A 316 18.03 10.82 26.40
N ARG A 317 18.71 11.87 26.86
CA ARG A 317 20.09 11.80 27.38
C ARG A 317 20.17 11.07 28.71
N ILE A 318 21.10 10.13 28.82
CA ILE A 318 21.37 9.36 30.05
C ILE A 318 21.80 10.26 31.24
N ARG A 319 21.30 9.95 32.45
CA ARG A 319 21.59 10.70 33.69
C ARG A 319 21.88 9.76 34.86
N VAL A 320 23.16 9.42 35.05
CA VAL A 320 23.61 8.47 36.10
C VAL A 320 23.20 8.91 37.51
N ASP A 321 23.29 10.21 37.79
CA ASP A 321 22.93 10.81 39.08
C ASP A 321 21.45 10.64 39.40
N ARG A 322 20.59 10.62 38.38
CA ARG A 322 19.15 10.37 38.51
C ARG A 322 18.84 8.88 38.56
N ALA A 323 19.44 8.08 37.68
CA ALA A 323 19.26 6.63 37.64
C ALA A 323 19.60 5.96 38.98
N ALA A 324 20.66 6.42 39.68
CA ALA A 324 21.04 5.91 41.01
C ALA A 324 19.98 6.17 42.11
N ARG A 325 19.02 7.07 41.86
CA ARG A 325 17.93 7.46 42.76
C ARG A 325 16.55 7.01 42.25
N ALA A 326 16.50 6.15 41.22
CA ALA A 326 15.24 5.59 40.74
C ALA A 326 14.51 4.81 41.84
N GLY A 327 13.19 4.85 41.82
CA GLY A 327 12.33 4.18 42.80
C GLY A 327 11.58 2.99 42.24
N LEU A 328 11.41 2.94 40.92
CA LEU A 328 10.70 1.92 40.17
C LEU A 328 11.59 1.36 39.06
N TYR A 329 11.29 0.16 38.58
CA TYR A 329 11.80 -0.38 37.33
C TYR A 329 10.73 -1.25 36.69
N LEU A 330 10.90 -1.61 35.42
CA LEU A 330 10.00 -2.50 34.71
C LEU A 330 10.63 -3.91 34.68
N PRO A 331 10.14 -4.87 35.49
CA PRO A 331 10.65 -6.23 35.47
C PRO A 331 10.27 -6.92 34.16
N ILE A 332 11.23 -7.64 33.59
CA ILE A 332 11.02 -8.49 32.42
C ILE A 332 11.89 -9.73 32.57
N THR A 333 11.52 -10.81 31.89
CA THR A 333 12.19 -12.11 31.95
C THR A 333 12.56 -12.60 30.55
N ARG A 334 13.53 -13.52 30.48
CA ARG A 334 13.86 -14.21 29.23
C ARG A 334 12.64 -14.86 28.57
N SER A 335 11.77 -15.50 29.36
CA SER A 335 10.55 -16.13 28.83
C SER A 335 9.59 -15.13 28.21
N GLU A 336 9.46 -13.93 28.77
CA GLU A 336 8.64 -12.87 28.17
C GLU A 336 9.26 -12.34 26.87
N PHE A 337 10.59 -12.20 26.80
CA PHE A 337 11.26 -11.90 25.54
C PHE A 337 11.00 -12.96 24.47
N MET A 338 11.12 -14.25 24.80
CA MET A 338 10.87 -15.32 23.84
C MET A 338 9.40 -15.42 23.42
N ALA A 339 8.47 -15.20 24.34
CA ALA A 339 7.03 -15.26 24.06
C ALA A 339 6.52 -14.07 23.22
N ALA A 340 7.34 -13.04 23.02
CA ALA A 340 6.99 -11.89 22.22
C ALA A 340 7.36 -12.02 20.74
N ASP A 341 7.86 -13.18 20.31
CA ASP A 341 8.22 -13.47 18.92
C ASP A 341 6.99 -13.40 18.00
N PRO A 342 6.93 -12.47 17.03
CA PRO A 342 5.83 -12.38 16.07
C PRO A 342 5.61 -13.67 15.27
N ALA A 343 6.68 -14.40 14.94
CA ALA A 343 6.58 -15.66 14.21
C ALA A 343 5.85 -16.76 15.00
N GLN A 344 5.72 -16.59 16.32
CA GLN A 344 5.01 -17.50 17.22
C GLN A 344 3.69 -16.90 17.74
N GLY A 345 3.16 -15.86 17.06
CA GLY A 345 1.95 -15.14 17.45
C GLY A 345 2.13 -14.20 18.66
N GLY A 346 3.38 -13.93 19.06
CA GLY A 346 3.72 -12.96 20.09
C GLY A 346 3.63 -11.51 19.59
N ASN A 347 3.58 -10.56 20.53
CA ASN A 347 3.58 -9.14 20.19
C ASN A 347 4.69 -8.39 20.96
N PRO A 348 5.74 -7.88 20.30
CA PRO A 348 6.83 -7.15 20.94
C PRO A 348 6.40 -5.86 21.64
N ALA A 349 5.30 -5.21 21.22
CA ALA A 349 4.75 -4.01 21.88
C ALA A 349 4.33 -4.28 23.34
N ASN A 350 3.99 -5.54 23.64
CA ASN A 350 3.58 -6.00 24.97
C ASN A 350 4.76 -6.26 25.91
N LEU A 351 6.00 -6.24 25.43
CA LEU A 351 7.17 -6.35 26.29
C LEU A 351 7.16 -5.21 27.32
N ASN A 352 7.48 -5.55 28.57
CA ASN A 352 7.46 -4.61 29.69
C ASN A 352 8.68 -3.66 29.68
N LEU A 353 8.86 -2.91 28.59
CA LEU A 353 9.96 -1.98 28.34
C LEU A 353 9.54 -0.53 28.60
N ALA A 354 10.52 0.34 28.83
CA ALA A 354 10.28 1.74 29.20
C ALA A 354 9.67 2.58 28.06
N GLY A 355 10.00 2.24 26.81
CA GLY A 355 9.34 2.76 25.62
C GLY A 355 7.94 2.17 25.46
N VAL A 356 6.97 3.03 25.24
CA VAL A 356 5.58 2.70 24.93
C VAL A 356 5.33 3.21 23.53
N LEU A 357 5.07 2.31 22.59
CA LEU A 357 4.81 2.68 21.20
C LEU A 357 3.60 1.90 20.70
N PHE A 358 2.67 2.62 20.11
CA PHE A 358 1.55 2.06 19.36
C PHE A 358 1.82 2.35 17.90
N GLU A 359 2.22 1.32 17.16
CA GLU A 359 2.25 1.35 15.69
C GLU A 359 0.88 0.84 15.23
N ASP A 360 0.31 1.51 14.23
CA ASP A 360 -1.01 1.20 13.67
C ASP A 360 -2.18 1.28 14.67
N CYS A 361 -2.19 2.34 15.47
CA CYS A 361 -3.31 2.58 16.37
C CYS A 361 -4.56 3.06 15.61
N ALA A 362 -5.75 2.54 15.94
CA ALA A 362 -7.01 2.97 15.30
C ALA A 362 -7.51 4.32 15.86
N GLU A 363 -8.62 4.35 16.60
CA GLU A 363 -9.07 5.56 17.34
C GLU A 363 -8.52 5.59 18.77
N SER A 364 -8.35 4.41 19.36
CA SER A 364 -7.89 4.23 20.73
C SER A 364 -7.16 2.91 20.88
N CYS A 365 -6.03 2.91 21.58
CA CYS A 365 -5.24 1.71 21.84
C CYS A 365 -4.85 1.62 23.30
N THR A 366 -4.78 0.40 23.81
CA THR A 366 -4.44 0.13 25.20
C THR A 366 -3.36 -0.92 25.30
N LEU A 367 -2.37 -0.67 26.16
CA LEU A 367 -1.39 -1.66 26.59
C LEU A 367 -1.12 -1.55 28.08
N THR A 368 -0.39 -2.52 28.62
CA THR A 368 -0.01 -2.49 30.03
C THR A 368 1.49 -2.40 30.23
N ARG A 369 1.89 -1.74 31.32
CA ARG A 369 3.25 -1.76 31.85
C ARG A 369 3.20 -2.08 33.34
N THR A 370 4.03 -3.02 33.78
CA THR A 370 4.15 -3.36 35.19
C THR A 370 5.41 -2.71 35.76
N VAL A 371 5.26 -1.92 36.82
CA VAL A 371 6.39 -1.35 37.57
C VAL A 371 6.60 -2.11 38.86
N GLN A 372 7.85 -2.28 39.28
CA GLN A 372 8.22 -2.86 40.57
C GLN A 372 9.07 -1.88 41.38
N ALA A 373 8.78 -1.76 42.67
CA ALA A 373 9.45 -0.80 43.54
C ALA A 373 10.84 -1.27 43.98
N LEU A 374 11.87 -0.48 43.66
CA LEU A 374 13.22 -0.59 44.23
C LEU A 374 13.28 -0.05 45.65
N ARG A 375 12.38 0.88 46.00
CA ARG A 375 12.30 1.55 47.30
C ARG A 375 10.84 1.78 47.64
N SER A 376 10.48 1.70 48.92
CA SER A 376 9.10 2.00 49.34
C SER A 376 8.76 3.46 49.07
N GLY A 377 7.57 3.73 48.55
CA GLY A 377 7.14 5.08 48.20
C GLY A 377 5.69 5.16 47.72
N SER A 378 5.31 6.39 47.35
CA SER A 378 4.00 6.74 46.81
C SER A 378 4.23 7.51 45.51
N TRP A 379 3.52 7.16 44.44
CA TRP A 379 3.63 7.82 43.15
C TRP A 379 2.27 8.31 42.67
N SER A 380 2.23 9.53 42.13
CA SER A 380 1.12 10.02 41.31
C SER A 380 1.51 9.95 39.83
N VAL A 381 0.56 9.57 38.99
CA VAL A 381 0.72 9.51 37.54
C VAL A 381 0.22 10.81 36.93
N GLN A 382 1.04 11.42 36.07
CA GLN A 382 0.68 12.59 35.28
C GLN A 382 1.03 12.33 33.82
N THR A 383 0.27 12.87 32.88
CA THR A 383 0.55 12.79 31.44
C THR A 383 0.91 14.17 30.90
N LEU A 384 1.81 14.23 29.91
CA LEU A 384 2.20 15.46 29.20
C LEU A 384 2.43 15.12 27.72
N GLY A 385 2.26 16.11 26.86
CA GLY A 385 2.44 15.99 25.40
C GLY A 385 1.14 16.30 24.66
N ASP A 386 1.21 16.24 23.34
CA ASP A 386 0.09 16.52 22.46
C ASP A 386 -0.82 15.29 22.27
N LEU A 387 -0.29 14.09 22.57
CA LEU A 387 -1.03 12.84 22.59
C LEU A 387 -1.99 12.76 23.80
N SER A 388 -3.26 12.40 23.56
CA SER A 388 -4.23 12.10 24.62
C SER A 388 -3.87 10.77 25.28
N ILE A 389 -3.39 10.83 26.53
CA ILE A 389 -2.98 9.64 27.30
C ILE A 389 -3.78 9.58 28.59
N SER A 390 -4.40 8.43 28.85
CA SER A 390 -4.98 8.09 30.15
C SER A 390 -4.27 6.87 30.76
N VAL A 391 -4.10 6.88 32.09
CA VAL A 391 -3.39 5.82 32.82
C VAL A 391 -4.14 5.44 34.08
N SER A 392 -4.34 4.13 34.28
CA SER A 392 -5.00 3.57 35.47
C SER A 392 -4.09 2.58 36.20
N PRO A 393 -3.92 2.67 37.54
CA PRO A 393 -4.45 3.71 38.43
C PRO A 393 -3.64 5.02 38.35
N GLY A 394 -4.31 6.16 38.54
CA GLY A 394 -3.67 7.48 38.54
C GLY A 394 -2.74 7.77 39.74
N SER A 395 -2.70 6.89 40.74
CA SER A 395 -1.71 6.92 41.83
C SER A 395 -1.64 5.57 42.53
N PHE A 396 -0.50 5.27 43.16
CA PHE A 396 -0.30 4.00 43.87
C PHE A 396 0.77 4.11 44.96
N ASN A 397 0.73 3.18 45.91
CA ASN A 397 1.70 3.04 47.00
C ASN A 397 2.33 1.65 46.91
N LEU A 398 3.66 1.58 46.94
CA LEU A 398 4.37 0.30 46.93
C LEU A 398 5.39 0.25 48.05
N SER A 399 5.43 -0.88 48.73
CA SER A 399 6.61 -1.28 49.51
C SER A 399 7.68 -1.83 48.57
N SER A 400 8.95 -1.75 48.98
CA SER A 400 10.06 -2.36 48.25
C SER A 400 9.74 -3.79 47.80
N GLY A 401 9.95 -4.08 46.52
CA GLY A 401 9.67 -5.37 45.88
C GLY A 401 8.23 -5.57 45.41
N GLN A 402 7.26 -4.73 45.79
CA GLN A 402 5.88 -4.83 45.30
C GLN A 402 5.74 -4.30 43.87
N ARG A 403 4.75 -4.84 43.14
CA ARG A 403 4.45 -4.50 41.75
C ARG A 403 3.14 -3.73 41.63
N GLN A 404 3.05 -2.87 40.62
CA GLN A 404 1.83 -2.23 40.16
C GLN A 404 1.76 -2.35 38.63
N THR A 405 0.62 -2.81 38.11
CA THR A 405 0.33 -2.74 36.67
C THR A 405 -0.36 -1.43 36.35
N LEU A 406 0.12 -0.76 35.31
CA LEU A 406 -0.44 0.45 34.73
C LEU A 406 -1.08 0.07 33.41
N GLU A 407 -2.37 0.30 33.29
CA GLU A 407 -3.08 0.28 32.01
C GLU A 407 -2.92 1.66 31.37
N ILE A 408 -2.44 1.69 30.14
CA ILE A 408 -2.11 2.91 29.39
C ILE A 408 -2.96 2.90 28.14
N THR A 409 -3.84 3.89 28.03
CA THR A 409 -4.69 4.08 26.87
C THR A 409 -4.31 5.38 26.17
N VAL A 410 -4.14 5.31 24.86
CA VAL A 410 -3.95 6.47 23.97
C VAL A 410 -5.17 6.64 23.09
N GLU A 411 -5.49 7.89 22.76
CA GLU A 411 -6.61 8.23 21.88
C GLU A 411 -6.13 9.23 20.82
N ARG A 412 -6.70 9.15 19.60
CA ARG A 412 -6.33 9.97 18.43
C ARG A 412 -6.30 11.46 18.73
N GLY A 413 -7.38 11.97 19.33
CA GLY A 413 -7.53 13.40 19.57
C GLY A 413 -7.49 14.20 18.26
N ALA A 414 -6.54 15.13 18.14
CA ALA A 414 -6.34 15.96 16.94
C ALA A 414 -5.15 15.49 16.07
N THR A 415 -4.66 14.28 16.30
CA THR A 415 -3.51 13.72 15.58
C THR A 415 -3.91 13.28 14.17
N GLU A 416 -3.11 13.64 13.17
CA GLU A 416 -3.28 13.21 11.77
C GLU A 416 -2.80 11.76 11.57
N ASP A 417 -3.41 11.05 10.61
CA ASP A 417 -3.00 9.68 10.24
C ASP A 417 -1.55 9.63 9.73
N GLY A 418 -0.85 8.54 10.02
CA GLY A 418 0.53 8.29 9.62
C GLY A 418 1.58 9.17 10.32
N VAL A 419 1.16 10.12 11.16
CA VAL A 419 2.08 11.00 11.91
C VAL A 419 2.31 10.45 13.31
N LEU A 420 3.59 10.35 13.70
CA LEU A 420 3.96 10.02 15.08
C LEU A 420 3.54 11.16 16.03
N ALA A 421 2.52 10.91 16.85
CA ALA A 421 2.23 11.72 18.02
C ALA A 421 3.01 11.24 19.24
N GLU A 422 3.47 12.19 20.04
CA GLU A 422 4.25 11.91 21.23
C GLU A 422 3.62 12.43 22.51
N GLY A 423 3.85 11.69 23.58
CA GLY A 423 3.64 12.14 24.94
C GLY A 423 4.52 11.39 25.93
N GLN A 424 4.25 11.60 27.21
CA GLN A 424 5.00 10.98 28.29
C GLN A 424 4.13 10.78 29.52
N ILE A 425 4.35 9.66 30.19
CA ILE A 425 3.77 9.34 31.49
C ILE A 425 4.82 9.65 32.54
N ARG A 426 4.52 10.57 33.46
CA ARG A 426 5.36 10.95 34.59
C ARG A 426 4.91 10.23 35.84
N LEU A 427 5.81 9.46 36.42
CA LEU A 427 5.66 8.80 37.72
C LEU A 427 6.33 9.70 38.77
N VAL A 428 5.52 10.55 39.40
CA VAL A 428 5.99 11.59 40.32
C VAL A 428 5.96 11.05 41.76
N PRO A 429 7.12 10.88 42.43
CA PRO A 429 7.17 10.39 43.80
C PRO A 429 6.73 11.46 44.81
N GLN A 430 6.07 11.04 45.89
CA GLN A 430 5.79 11.92 47.04
C GLN A 430 6.95 11.82 48.05
N GLY A 431 7.99 12.64 47.87
CA GLY A 431 9.15 12.77 48.76
C GLY A 431 10.49 12.93 48.05
N ASP A 432 11.53 13.38 48.75
CA ASP A 432 12.79 13.84 48.13
C ASP A 432 13.81 12.70 47.82
N ASN A 433 13.57 11.48 48.32
CA ASN A 433 14.54 10.38 48.27
C ASN A 433 14.54 9.57 46.96
N VAL A 434 13.55 9.80 46.09
CA VAL A 434 13.38 9.14 44.80
C VAL A 434 13.20 10.21 43.73
N VAL A 435 13.78 10.01 42.54
CA VAL A 435 13.59 10.94 41.43
C VAL A 435 12.34 10.59 40.63
N GLU A 436 11.74 11.60 40.00
CA GLU A 436 10.70 11.39 39.00
C GLU A 436 11.21 10.53 37.84
N GLN A 437 10.39 9.56 37.46
CA GLN A 437 10.61 8.65 36.33
C GLN A 437 9.56 8.87 35.24
N ARG A 438 9.91 8.55 33.99
CA ARG A 438 9.08 8.81 32.83
C ARG A 438 9.04 7.61 31.89
N LEU A 439 7.86 7.30 31.37
CA LEU A 439 7.69 6.41 30.21
C LEU A 439 7.44 7.30 29.00
N ARG A 440 8.15 7.05 27.89
CA ARG A 440 7.91 7.75 26.63
C ARG A 440 6.80 7.03 25.88
N VAL A 441 5.84 7.80 25.37
CA VAL A 441 4.70 7.26 24.65
C VAL A 441 4.72 7.84 23.24
N GLY A 442 4.73 6.97 22.24
CA GLY A 442 4.48 7.32 20.84
C GLY A 442 3.23 6.59 20.36
N ALA A 443 2.45 7.23 19.49
CA ALA A 443 1.37 6.58 18.78
C ALA A 443 1.36 7.09 17.33
N ILE A 444 1.28 6.16 16.39
CA ILE A 444 0.97 6.44 14.99
C ILE A 444 -0.45 5.93 14.79
N PHE A 445 -1.35 6.80 14.35
CA PHE A 445 -2.71 6.41 14.03
C PHE A 445 -2.83 6.09 12.55
N GLY A 446 -3.54 5.01 12.21
CA GLY A 446 -3.82 4.63 10.83
C GLY A 446 -5.32 4.45 10.61
N ALA A 447 -5.75 4.48 9.35
CA ALA A 447 -6.99 3.84 8.95
C ALA A 447 -6.81 2.35 9.28
N GLY A 448 -7.46 1.87 10.35
CA GLY A 448 -7.15 0.57 10.95
C GLY A 448 -7.01 -0.54 9.90
N ALA A 449 -5.86 -1.22 9.88
CA ALA A 449 -5.70 -2.40 9.05
C ALA A 449 -6.75 -3.45 9.50
N PRO A 450 -7.44 -4.11 8.56
CA PRO A 450 -8.37 -5.20 8.86
C PRO A 450 -7.63 -6.33 9.60
N PRO A 451 -8.35 -7.18 10.35
CA PRO A 451 -7.74 -8.29 11.06
C PRO A 451 -6.90 -9.13 10.10
N ALA A 452 -5.59 -9.21 10.37
CA ALA A 452 -4.56 -9.96 9.66
C ALA A 452 -4.96 -10.50 8.26
N ALA A 453 -4.53 -9.80 7.21
CA ALA A 453 -4.53 -10.21 5.81
C ALA A 453 -3.74 -11.51 5.49
N ALA A 454 -3.48 -12.37 6.48
CA ALA A 454 -2.69 -13.59 6.35
C ALA A 454 -3.51 -14.83 5.96
N THR A 455 -4.83 -14.82 6.15
CA THR A 455 -5.68 -15.94 5.75
C THR A 455 -6.19 -15.74 4.33
N VAL A 456 -5.68 -16.55 3.40
CA VAL A 456 -6.22 -16.69 2.06
C VAL A 456 -7.68 -17.11 2.13
N VAL A 457 -8.53 -16.41 1.39
CA VAL A 457 -9.90 -16.86 1.16
C VAL A 457 -9.86 -17.91 0.06
N ASP A 458 -9.79 -19.19 0.45
CA ASP A 458 -9.86 -20.32 -0.46
C ASP A 458 -11.31 -20.65 -0.81
N VAL A 459 -11.63 -20.67 -2.11
CA VAL A 459 -12.98 -20.93 -2.63
C VAL A 459 -12.93 -22.04 -3.68
N GLU A 460 -13.50 -23.19 -3.34
CA GLU A 460 -13.80 -24.23 -4.32
C GLU A 460 -15.11 -23.90 -5.05
N VAL A 461 -15.06 -23.86 -6.38
CA VAL A 461 -16.20 -23.49 -7.22
C VAL A 461 -16.59 -24.62 -8.16
N GLY A 462 -17.90 -24.71 -8.45
CA GLY A 462 -18.43 -25.70 -9.39
C GLY A 462 -18.45 -25.23 -10.85
N ALA A 463 -18.17 -23.96 -11.10
CA ALA A 463 -18.26 -23.32 -12.41
C ALA A 463 -17.22 -22.22 -12.56
N ASN A 464 -16.87 -21.90 -13.81
CA ASN A 464 -15.89 -20.88 -14.16
C ASN A 464 -16.38 -19.43 -13.94
N ARG A 465 -17.64 -19.27 -13.52
CA ARG A 465 -18.26 -18.01 -13.15
C ARG A 465 -19.27 -18.22 -12.02
N GLY A 466 -19.43 -17.22 -11.16
CA GLY A 466 -20.31 -17.32 -9.99
C GLY A 466 -20.16 -16.16 -9.02
N ARG A 467 -20.64 -16.37 -7.80
CA ARG A 467 -20.64 -15.37 -6.73
C ARG A 467 -20.53 -16.00 -5.34
N GLY A 468 -20.01 -15.21 -4.41
CA GLY A 468 -19.91 -15.51 -3.00
C GLY A 468 -20.10 -14.25 -2.14
N THR A 469 -20.13 -14.43 -0.83
CA THR A 469 -20.16 -13.32 0.13
C THR A 469 -18.97 -13.46 1.05
N LEU A 470 -18.18 -12.39 1.16
CA LEU A 470 -17.04 -12.28 2.05
C LEU A 470 -17.43 -11.33 3.19
N THR A 471 -17.23 -11.75 4.43
CA THR A 471 -17.45 -10.90 5.60
C THR A 471 -16.10 -10.53 6.21
N ILE A 472 -15.88 -9.23 6.37
CA ILE A 472 -14.69 -8.66 6.99
C ILE A 472 -15.11 -8.15 8.35
N GLU A 473 -14.56 -8.74 9.40
CA GLU A 473 -14.93 -8.38 10.77
C GLU A 473 -14.12 -7.16 11.25
N GLY A 474 -14.78 -6.26 12.00
CA GLY A 474 -14.08 -5.18 12.70
C GLY A 474 -13.35 -4.15 11.83
N LEU A 475 -13.89 -3.84 10.65
CA LEU A 475 -13.34 -2.80 9.76
C LEU A 475 -13.50 -1.40 10.39
N PRO A 476 -12.54 -0.46 10.25
CA PRO A 476 -12.77 0.94 10.57
C PRO A 476 -13.86 1.58 9.69
N GLU A 477 -14.27 2.80 10.05
CA GLU A 477 -15.10 3.63 9.17
C GLU A 477 -14.37 3.85 7.83
N LEU A 478 -15.09 3.65 6.71
CA LEU A 478 -14.62 3.97 5.37
C LEU A 478 -15.57 5.03 4.79
N ALA A 479 -15.19 6.30 4.91
CA ALA A 479 -16.01 7.42 4.45
C ALA A 479 -16.20 7.46 2.92
N GLU A 480 -15.24 6.90 2.17
CA GLU A 480 -15.28 6.79 0.71
C GLU A 480 -14.88 5.38 0.25
N ALA A 481 -15.55 4.35 0.78
CA ALA A 481 -15.21 2.95 0.54
C ALA A 481 -15.11 2.61 -0.97
N VAL A 482 -13.94 2.11 -1.37
CA VAL A 482 -13.68 1.54 -2.70
C VAL A 482 -12.97 0.19 -2.56
N PHE A 483 -13.31 -0.74 -3.46
CA PHE A 483 -12.83 -2.11 -3.48
C PHE A 483 -12.10 -2.37 -4.80
N ASN A 484 -10.81 -2.10 -4.83
CA ASN A 484 -9.97 -2.30 -6.01
C ASN A 484 -9.67 -3.78 -6.19
N THR A 485 -9.93 -4.37 -7.36
CA THR A 485 -9.68 -5.79 -7.61
C THR A 485 -8.56 -5.99 -8.62
N SER A 486 -7.81 -7.08 -8.45
CA SER A 486 -6.93 -7.58 -9.51
C SER A 486 -7.70 -8.46 -10.49
N ALA A 487 -7.12 -8.66 -11.69
CA ALA A 487 -7.56 -9.75 -12.55
C ALA A 487 -7.35 -11.10 -11.87
N LEU A 488 -8.25 -12.05 -12.08
CA LEU A 488 -8.13 -13.41 -11.60
C LEU A 488 -7.08 -14.17 -12.42
N THR A 489 -5.90 -14.37 -11.83
CA THR A 489 -4.68 -14.74 -12.56
C THR A 489 -4.21 -16.14 -12.20
N ARG A 490 -3.72 -16.91 -13.18
CA ARG A 490 -3.02 -18.17 -12.90
C ARG A 490 -1.60 -17.83 -12.44
N PRO A 491 -1.14 -18.33 -11.27
CA PRO A 491 0.24 -18.17 -10.87
C PRO A 491 1.22 -18.65 -11.96
N VAL A 492 2.36 -17.98 -12.04
CA VAL A 492 3.52 -18.48 -12.78
C VAL A 492 4.06 -19.65 -11.99
N GLU A 493 4.09 -20.82 -12.64
CA GLU A 493 4.48 -22.08 -12.04
C GLU A 493 5.87 -22.48 -12.56
N GLU A 494 6.82 -22.60 -11.63
CA GLU A 494 8.19 -23.01 -11.88
C GLU A 494 8.42 -24.37 -11.22
N ARG A 495 8.85 -25.37 -12.00
CA ARG A 495 9.18 -26.71 -11.49
C ARG A 495 10.66 -26.97 -11.63
N PHE A 496 11.29 -27.42 -10.57
CA PHE A 496 12.72 -27.66 -10.53
C PHE A 496 13.11 -28.68 -9.46
N GLU A 497 14.39 -28.99 -9.44
CA GLU A 497 15.00 -30.02 -8.60
C GLU A 497 16.00 -29.34 -7.67
N LEU A 498 15.92 -29.64 -6.38
CA LEU A 498 16.88 -29.17 -5.37
C LEU A 498 17.43 -30.35 -4.58
N ILE A 499 18.74 -30.39 -4.41
CA ILE A 499 19.36 -31.24 -3.39
C ILE A 499 19.21 -30.59 -2.01
N GLU A 500 19.46 -31.34 -0.93
CA GLU A 500 19.61 -30.76 0.41
C GLU A 500 20.65 -29.62 0.38
N ASP A 501 20.30 -28.46 0.91
CA ASP A 501 21.22 -27.35 1.03
C ASP A 501 22.40 -27.74 1.93
N PRO A 502 23.65 -27.74 1.44
CA PRO A 502 24.82 -28.02 2.26
C PRO A 502 25.09 -26.93 3.31
N THR A 503 24.43 -25.78 3.19
CA THR A 503 24.54 -24.61 4.07
C THR A 503 23.16 -24.15 4.56
N PRO A 504 22.36 -25.02 5.20
CA PRO A 504 20.95 -24.73 5.48
C PRO A 504 20.77 -23.47 6.33
N ASP A 505 21.68 -23.22 7.29
CA ASP A 505 21.71 -22.00 8.11
C ASP A 505 21.98 -20.68 7.33
N ASN A 506 22.24 -20.73 6.02
CA ASN A 506 22.47 -19.56 5.16
C ASN A 506 21.85 -19.74 3.75
N PRO A 507 20.52 -19.52 3.61
CA PRO A 507 19.81 -19.66 2.33
C PRO A 507 20.29 -18.68 1.24
N PHE A 508 21.05 -17.65 1.59
CA PHE A 508 21.56 -16.63 0.67
C PHE A 508 22.93 -16.99 0.07
N SER A 509 23.44 -18.21 0.33
CA SER A 509 24.75 -18.64 -0.15
C SER A 509 24.82 -18.87 -1.66
N GLY A 510 23.66 -19.01 -2.33
CA GLY A 510 23.54 -19.32 -3.75
C GLY A 510 24.02 -20.74 -4.11
N GLY A 511 23.97 -21.66 -3.14
CA GLY A 511 24.38 -23.05 -3.30
C GLY A 511 23.37 -23.92 -4.06
N GLU A 512 23.76 -25.16 -4.38
CA GLU A 512 22.97 -26.12 -5.18
C GLU A 512 21.64 -26.57 -4.53
N GLY A 513 21.44 -26.34 -3.22
CA GLY A 513 20.17 -26.59 -2.53
C GLY A 513 19.26 -25.36 -2.38
N THR A 514 19.61 -24.26 -3.07
CA THR A 514 18.80 -23.03 -3.12
C THR A 514 18.56 -22.61 -4.57
N ARG A 515 17.46 -21.90 -4.82
CA ARG A 515 17.22 -21.27 -6.12
C ARG A 515 16.58 -19.90 -5.96
N THR A 516 17.14 -18.92 -6.67
CA THR A 516 16.66 -17.52 -6.65
C THR A 516 15.94 -17.15 -7.94
N PHE A 517 14.83 -16.44 -7.82
CA PHE A 517 14.06 -15.85 -8.91
C PHE A 517 13.98 -14.33 -8.70
N LEU A 518 13.99 -13.56 -9.80
CA LEU A 518 13.76 -12.12 -9.77
C LEU A 518 12.38 -11.81 -10.38
N VAL A 519 11.62 -10.97 -9.70
CA VAL A 519 10.25 -10.59 -10.07
C VAL A 519 10.14 -9.07 -10.09
N GLU A 520 9.64 -8.52 -11.19
CA GLU A 520 9.35 -7.09 -11.31
C GLU A 520 7.96 -6.80 -10.77
N VAL A 521 7.88 -5.85 -9.82
CA VAL A 521 6.64 -5.41 -9.16
C VAL A 521 6.32 -3.98 -9.57
N PRO A 522 5.25 -3.73 -10.34
CA PRO A 522 4.79 -2.39 -10.69
C PRO A 522 4.16 -1.61 -9.52
N GLU A 523 4.04 -0.29 -9.65
CA GLU A 523 3.45 0.61 -8.65
C GLU A 523 1.98 0.32 -8.35
N ASP A 524 1.22 -0.18 -9.32
CA ASP A 524 -0.19 -0.53 -9.18
C ASP A 524 -0.44 -1.92 -8.59
N THR A 525 0.56 -2.51 -7.91
CA THR A 525 0.45 -3.85 -7.33
C THR A 525 -0.29 -3.83 -5.99
N LEU A 526 -1.39 -4.59 -5.91
CA LEU A 526 -2.12 -4.84 -4.66
C LEU A 526 -1.39 -5.91 -3.82
N MET A 527 -0.86 -6.95 -4.46
CA MET A 527 -0.19 -8.05 -3.76
C MET A 527 0.87 -8.77 -4.60
N LEU A 528 1.98 -9.14 -3.96
CA LEU A 528 2.90 -10.17 -4.44
C LEU A 528 2.59 -11.49 -3.70
N TRP A 529 2.09 -12.47 -4.44
CA TRP A 529 1.76 -13.81 -3.97
C TRP A 529 2.89 -14.76 -4.29
N VAL A 530 3.39 -15.51 -3.30
CA VAL A 530 4.45 -16.51 -3.49
C VAL A 530 4.16 -17.75 -2.65
N GLU A 531 4.17 -18.92 -3.27
CA GLU A 531 3.99 -20.22 -2.63
C GLU A 531 5.03 -21.19 -3.17
N THR A 532 5.59 -22.02 -2.30
CA THR A 532 6.44 -23.15 -2.73
C THR A 532 5.95 -24.43 -2.09
N ALA A 533 6.16 -25.56 -2.75
CA ALA A 533 5.83 -26.87 -2.22
C ALA A 533 6.72 -27.98 -2.80
N SER A 534 6.83 -29.09 -2.06
CA SER A 534 7.40 -30.35 -2.52
C SER A 534 6.55 -31.53 -2.03
N GLU A 535 6.38 -32.54 -2.88
CA GLU A 535 5.79 -33.83 -2.48
C GLU A 535 6.87 -34.84 -2.03
N GLU A 536 8.15 -34.52 -2.24
CA GLU A 536 9.28 -35.41 -1.98
C GLU A 536 10.09 -34.95 -0.76
N SER A 537 10.45 -33.65 -0.72
CA SER A 537 11.20 -33.06 0.39
C SER A 537 10.33 -32.96 1.65
N PRO A 538 10.84 -33.42 2.80
CA PRO A 538 10.20 -33.19 4.10
C PRO A 538 10.21 -31.73 4.58
N ASP A 539 11.07 -30.86 4.05
CA ASP A 539 11.31 -29.52 4.59
C ASP A 539 11.81 -28.56 3.49
N ILE A 540 10.92 -27.69 3.00
CA ILE A 540 11.22 -26.65 2.01
C ILE A 540 11.00 -25.30 2.66
N ASP A 541 11.96 -24.39 2.54
CA ASP A 541 11.86 -23.03 3.07
C ASP A 541 11.69 -21.98 1.95
N LEU A 542 11.02 -20.88 2.28
CA LEU A 542 10.75 -19.75 1.38
C LEU A 542 11.20 -18.43 1.99
N PHE A 543 11.95 -17.65 1.19
CA PHE A 543 12.40 -16.32 1.54
C PHE A 543 12.10 -15.35 0.40
N VAL A 544 11.55 -14.18 0.69
CA VAL A 544 11.21 -13.15 -0.30
C VAL A 544 11.72 -11.80 0.18
N GLY A 545 12.37 -11.04 -0.69
CA GLY A 545 12.92 -9.73 -0.35
C GLY A 545 12.92 -8.73 -1.49
N PHE A 546 13.13 -7.47 -1.15
CA PHE A 546 13.15 -6.35 -2.10
C PHE A 546 14.59 -5.97 -2.42
N ASP A 547 14.98 -6.00 -3.69
CA ASP A 547 16.33 -5.66 -4.15
C ASP A 547 16.55 -4.13 -4.08
N ALA A 548 16.75 -3.64 -2.86
CA ALA A 548 16.85 -2.21 -2.56
C ALA A 548 18.11 -1.57 -3.17
N ASN A 549 19.16 -2.36 -3.39
CA ASN A 549 20.43 -1.87 -3.91
C ASN A 549 20.58 -2.09 -5.44
N GLY A 550 19.69 -2.85 -6.06
CA GLY A 550 19.61 -3.09 -7.50
C GLY A 550 20.69 -4.03 -8.04
N ASN A 551 21.25 -4.92 -7.20
CA ASN A 551 22.32 -5.84 -7.60
C ASN A 551 21.82 -7.21 -8.09
N GLY A 552 20.52 -7.49 -7.94
CA GLY A 552 19.88 -8.75 -8.32
C GLY A 552 20.29 -9.96 -7.48
N GLN A 553 20.82 -9.75 -6.28
CA GLN A 553 21.26 -10.81 -5.36
C GLN A 553 20.37 -10.85 -4.12
N ALA A 554 20.03 -12.06 -3.67
CA ALA A 554 19.29 -12.22 -2.43
C ALA A 554 20.22 -12.00 -1.23
N GLU A 555 19.85 -11.09 -0.34
CA GLU A 555 20.64 -10.72 0.84
C GLU A 555 19.77 -10.67 2.09
N GLU A 556 20.27 -11.14 3.23
CA GLU A 556 19.54 -11.12 4.50
C GLU A 556 19.06 -9.70 4.90
N ALA A 557 19.79 -8.66 4.49
CA ALA A 557 19.45 -7.26 4.76
C ALA A 557 18.23 -6.75 3.97
N GLU A 558 17.88 -7.44 2.88
CA GLU A 558 16.80 -7.09 1.95
C GLU A 558 15.55 -7.96 2.15
N LEU A 559 15.62 -8.90 3.09
CA LEU A 559 14.58 -9.88 3.37
C LEU A 559 13.32 -9.20 3.92
N VAL A 560 12.17 -9.48 3.31
CA VAL A 560 10.87 -8.92 3.68
C VAL A 560 9.96 -9.99 4.30
N CYS A 561 9.92 -11.19 3.71
CA CYS A 561 9.09 -12.29 4.17
C CYS A 561 9.90 -13.58 4.27
N THR A 562 9.64 -14.35 5.33
CA THR A 562 10.19 -15.69 5.54
C THR A 562 9.06 -16.62 5.93
N SER A 563 9.02 -17.79 5.31
CA SER A 563 8.09 -18.86 5.64
C SER A 563 8.93 -20.13 5.70
N TRP A 564 9.05 -20.68 6.91
CA TRP A 564 9.82 -21.88 7.23
C TRP A 564 9.25 -22.47 8.53
N GLU A 565 8.57 -23.60 8.42
CA GLU A 565 8.10 -24.38 9.56
C GLU A 565 8.81 -25.75 9.59
N GLU A 566 9.25 -26.18 10.78
CA GLU A 566 10.00 -27.44 10.89
C GLU A 566 9.20 -28.62 10.31
N MET A 567 9.78 -29.30 9.32
CA MET A 567 9.15 -30.43 8.63
C MET A 567 7.86 -30.10 7.86
N GLU A 568 7.74 -28.88 7.33
CA GLU A 568 6.72 -28.53 6.35
C GLU A 568 7.27 -28.55 4.93
N SER A 569 6.51 -29.14 4.01
CA SER A 569 6.88 -29.24 2.61
C SER A 569 6.13 -28.22 1.74
N SER A 570 5.54 -27.19 2.36
CA SER A 570 4.83 -26.11 1.66
C SER A 570 4.91 -24.81 2.44
N GLU A 571 5.27 -23.72 1.77
CA GLU A 571 5.50 -22.41 2.39
C GLU A 571 4.88 -21.28 1.58
N ARG A 572 4.54 -20.16 2.24
CA ARG A 572 3.83 -19.05 1.61
C ARG A 572 4.29 -17.68 2.11
N CYS A 573 4.49 -16.76 1.17
CA CYS A 573 4.70 -15.34 1.43
C CYS A 573 3.67 -14.50 0.66
N LEU A 574 2.87 -13.71 1.39
CA LEU A 574 1.91 -12.76 0.83
C LEU A 574 2.31 -11.34 1.22
N ILE A 575 2.81 -10.56 0.26
CA ILE A 575 3.20 -9.17 0.50
C ILE A 575 2.11 -8.25 -0.05
N SER A 576 1.39 -7.57 0.84
CA SER A 576 0.37 -6.57 0.48
C SER A 576 0.99 -5.21 0.22
N ASN A 577 0.47 -4.46 -0.75
CA ASN A 577 1.00 -3.16 -1.19
C ASN A 577 2.54 -3.14 -1.32
N PRO A 578 3.13 -4.10 -2.08
CA PRO A 578 4.58 -4.18 -2.19
C PRO A 578 5.15 -2.92 -2.87
N GLN A 579 6.32 -2.49 -2.43
CA GLN A 579 7.07 -1.42 -3.08
C GLN A 579 7.35 -1.78 -4.55
N ALA A 580 7.18 -0.80 -5.44
CA ALA A 580 7.54 -0.95 -6.85
C ALA A 580 9.05 -1.16 -7.04
N GLY A 581 9.42 -2.11 -7.90
CA GLY A 581 10.79 -2.42 -8.25
C GLY A 581 11.05 -3.93 -8.34
N THR A 582 12.33 -4.31 -8.30
CA THR A 582 12.76 -5.70 -8.40
C THR A 582 12.70 -6.39 -7.02
N TRP A 583 12.09 -7.56 -6.98
CA TRP A 583 12.04 -8.44 -5.82
C TRP A 583 12.76 -9.74 -6.12
N TRP A 584 13.33 -10.37 -5.10
CA TRP A 584 13.89 -11.71 -5.20
C TRP A 584 13.08 -12.70 -4.37
N ILE A 585 13.02 -13.95 -4.85
CA ILE A 585 12.41 -15.10 -4.19
C ILE A 585 13.47 -16.19 -4.11
N VAL A 586 13.78 -16.67 -2.91
CA VAL A 586 14.67 -17.82 -2.67
C VAL A 586 13.84 -18.98 -2.14
N VAL A 587 13.98 -20.12 -2.81
CA VAL A 587 13.46 -21.42 -2.35
C VAL A 587 14.64 -22.27 -1.91
N GLN A 588 14.57 -22.87 -0.74
CA GLN A 588 15.62 -23.70 -0.16
C GLN A 588 15.06 -25.10 0.15
N ASN A 589 15.82 -26.15 -0.19
CA ASN A 589 15.53 -27.49 0.30
C ASN A 589 16.34 -27.74 1.57
N TRP A 590 15.71 -27.53 2.72
CA TRP A 590 16.37 -27.57 4.02
C TRP A 590 16.75 -29.00 4.42
N LEU A 591 15.84 -29.95 4.19
CA LEU A 591 16.04 -31.36 4.46
C LEU A 591 15.56 -32.19 3.28
N ALA A 592 16.45 -32.96 2.65
CA ALA A 592 16.05 -33.78 1.52
C ALA A 592 15.36 -35.09 1.94
N SER A 593 14.62 -35.69 1.01
CA SER A 593 13.91 -36.97 1.22
C SER A 593 14.84 -38.13 1.62
N ALA A 594 16.09 -38.09 1.19
CA ALA A 594 17.17 -38.98 1.59
C ALA A 594 18.55 -38.32 1.37
N ALA A 595 19.59 -38.91 1.95
CA ALA A 595 20.96 -38.46 1.71
C ALA A 595 21.31 -38.50 0.21
N ASP A 596 21.84 -37.38 -0.30
CA ASP A 596 22.16 -37.14 -1.72
C ASP A 596 20.93 -37.19 -2.68
N ALA A 597 19.70 -37.12 -2.15
CA ALA A 597 18.51 -37.00 -2.98
C ALA A 597 18.42 -35.60 -3.62
N SER A 598 17.80 -35.58 -4.80
CA SER A 598 17.31 -34.38 -5.46
C SER A 598 15.80 -34.50 -5.41
N ASP A 599 15.15 -33.53 -4.79
CA ASP A 599 13.71 -33.52 -4.60
C ASP A 599 13.06 -32.54 -5.57
N ALA A 600 11.92 -32.95 -6.12
CA ALA A 600 11.09 -32.11 -6.96
C ALA A 600 10.41 -31.01 -6.15
N VAL A 601 10.59 -29.75 -6.55
CA VAL A 601 10.03 -28.55 -5.92
C VAL A 601 9.25 -27.74 -6.94
N SER A 602 8.12 -27.18 -6.52
CA SER A 602 7.32 -26.22 -7.28
C SER A 602 7.29 -24.87 -6.59
N LEU A 603 7.49 -23.81 -7.35
CA LEU A 603 7.27 -22.42 -6.93
C LEU A 603 6.14 -21.82 -7.78
N ASP A 604 5.09 -21.33 -7.12
CA ASP A 604 3.99 -20.61 -7.71
C ASP A 604 4.04 -19.14 -7.25
N TYR A 605 4.07 -18.19 -8.17
CA TYR A 605 4.03 -16.76 -7.82
C TYR A 605 3.16 -15.92 -8.75
N ALA A 606 2.61 -14.82 -8.24
CA ALA A 606 1.81 -13.87 -9.01
C ALA A 606 2.00 -12.43 -8.52
N VAL A 607 2.09 -11.50 -9.47
CA VAL A 607 2.04 -10.05 -9.21
C VAL A 607 0.62 -9.58 -9.50
N LEU A 608 -0.16 -9.37 -8.44
CA LEU A 608 -1.59 -9.06 -8.50
C LEU A 608 -1.78 -7.55 -8.53
N ARG A 609 -1.90 -7.02 -9.75
CA ARG A 609 -2.06 -5.59 -10.02
C ARG A 609 -3.52 -5.19 -9.97
N ASN A 610 -3.80 -3.97 -9.53
CA ASN A 610 -5.12 -3.36 -9.69
C ASN A 610 -5.50 -3.38 -11.18
N ALA A 611 -6.70 -3.88 -11.48
CA ALA A 611 -7.16 -4.10 -12.85
C ALA A 611 -8.55 -3.48 -13.04
N PRO A 612 -8.65 -2.14 -13.08
CA PRO A 612 -9.94 -1.44 -13.07
C PRO A 612 -10.80 -1.71 -14.32
N ASP A 613 -10.22 -2.20 -15.41
CA ASP A 613 -10.93 -2.55 -16.65
C ASP A 613 -11.26 -4.06 -16.77
N ASP A 614 -10.88 -4.88 -15.77
CA ASP A 614 -11.06 -6.33 -15.75
C ASP A 614 -12.18 -6.73 -14.78
N TYR A 615 -13.12 -7.55 -15.23
CA TYR A 615 -14.26 -8.01 -14.43
C TYR A 615 -14.22 -9.52 -14.12
N SER A 616 -13.05 -10.15 -14.25
CA SER A 616 -12.88 -11.58 -13.91
C SER A 616 -12.93 -11.83 -12.40
N LEU A 617 -12.63 -10.82 -11.59
CA LEU A 617 -12.86 -10.75 -10.14
C LEU A 617 -13.41 -9.36 -9.81
N VAL A 618 -14.59 -9.32 -9.19
CA VAL A 618 -15.29 -8.08 -8.83
C VAL A 618 -15.73 -8.18 -7.37
N ALA A 619 -15.54 -7.10 -6.60
CA ALA A 619 -15.92 -7.03 -5.19
C ALA A 619 -16.79 -5.80 -4.95
N SER A 620 -18.10 -6.00 -4.79
CA SER A 620 -19.05 -4.89 -4.64
C SER A 620 -19.54 -4.78 -3.20
N GLY A 621 -19.45 -3.56 -2.65
CA GLY A 621 -19.93 -3.21 -1.31
C GLY A 621 -20.56 -1.81 -1.24
N VAL A 622 -20.75 -1.31 -0.02
CA VAL A 622 -21.24 0.06 0.24
C VAL A 622 -20.19 1.11 -0.16
N GLY A 623 -20.60 2.33 -0.50
CA GLY A 623 -19.70 3.46 -0.73
C GLY A 623 -19.33 4.24 0.54
N ILE A 624 -20.11 4.04 1.62
CA ILE A 624 -19.88 4.62 2.94
C ILE A 624 -20.07 3.50 3.97
N HIS A 625 -19.03 3.18 4.73
CA HIS A 625 -19.09 2.19 5.82
C HIS A 625 -18.87 2.87 7.17
N GLN A 626 -19.78 2.71 8.12
CA GLN A 626 -19.74 3.37 9.43
C GLN A 626 -18.79 2.68 10.45
N GLY A 627 -18.06 1.65 10.03
CA GLY A 627 -17.22 0.81 10.88
C GLY A 627 -17.97 -0.41 11.45
N GLY A 628 -17.21 -1.43 11.85
CA GLY A 628 -17.72 -2.75 12.22
C GLY A 628 -17.63 -3.74 11.05
N ASP A 629 -18.46 -4.78 11.08
CA ASP A 629 -18.40 -5.84 10.08
C ASP A 629 -18.92 -5.38 8.72
N LEU A 630 -18.19 -5.69 7.66
CA LEU A 630 -18.55 -5.38 6.28
C LEU A 630 -18.76 -6.66 5.48
N SER A 631 -19.92 -6.80 4.84
CA SER A 631 -20.18 -7.89 3.89
C SER A 631 -19.99 -7.42 2.43
N LEU A 632 -19.03 -8.01 1.74
CA LEU A 632 -18.78 -7.79 0.31
C LEU A 632 -19.41 -8.90 -0.53
N GLN A 633 -20.03 -8.52 -1.65
CA GLN A 633 -20.39 -9.46 -2.70
C GLN A 633 -19.18 -9.65 -3.61
N VAL A 634 -18.67 -10.88 -3.69
CA VAL A 634 -17.54 -11.23 -4.54
C VAL A 634 -18.06 -12.02 -5.73
N HIS A 635 -17.68 -11.61 -6.93
CA HIS A 635 -18.05 -12.24 -8.18
C HIS A 635 -16.81 -12.67 -8.94
N TRP A 636 -16.91 -13.81 -9.63
CA TRP A 636 -15.86 -14.25 -10.55
C TRP A 636 -16.46 -14.60 -11.90
N ASP A 637 -15.74 -14.27 -12.96
CA ASP A 637 -16.08 -14.62 -14.34
C ASP A 637 -14.80 -14.82 -15.14
N ASN A 638 -14.22 -16.02 -15.04
CA ASN A 638 -13.03 -16.38 -15.78
C ASN A 638 -13.35 -17.51 -16.76
N PRO A 639 -13.79 -17.18 -17.98
CA PRO A 639 -14.26 -18.18 -18.94
C PRO A 639 -13.18 -19.21 -19.37
N ALA A 640 -11.89 -18.91 -19.15
CA ALA A 640 -10.76 -19.80 -19.43
C ALA A 640 -10.45 -20.79 -18.28
N MET A 641 -11.05 -20.64 -17.10
CA MET A 641 -10.77 -21.43 -15.91
C MET A 641 -11.05 -22.93 -16.13
N ARG A 642 -9.99 -23.74 -16.21
CA ARG A 642 -10.06 -25.20 -16.30
C ARG A 642 -10.28 -25.86 -14.93
N ILE A 643 -10.70 -27.11 -14.93
CA ILE A 643 -10.89 -27.89 -13.71
C ILE A 643 -9.52 -28.19 -13.05
N ASN A 644 -9.47 -28.19 -11.72
CA ASN A 644 -8.28 -28.43 -10.88
C ASN A 644 -7.11 -27.48 -11.20
N GLN A 645 -7.44 -26.24 -11.58
CA GLN A 645 -6.47 -25.15 -11.70
C GLN A 645 -6.83 -24.07 -10.69
N ALA A 646 -5.86 -23.71 -9.85
CA ALA A 646 -5.97 -22.58 -8.96
C ALA A 646 -5.72 -21.27 -9.71
N TYR A 647 -6.55 -20.29 -9.42
CA TYR A 647 -6.36 -18.90 -9.80
C TYR A 647 -6.35 -18.05 -8.53
N VAL A 648 -5.56 -16.99 -8.53
CA VAL A 648 -5.39 -16.08 -7.40
C VAL A 648 -5.78 -14.67 -7.79
N GLY A 649 -6.25 -13.91 -6.81
CA GLY A 649 -6.59 -12.50 -6.96
C GLY A 649 -6.47 -11.75 -5.63
N ALA A 650 -6.59 -10.44 -5.69
CA ALA A 650 -6.52 -9.56 -4.53
C ALA A 650 -7.67 -8.54 -4.56
N ILE A 651 -8.21 -8.23 -3.39
CA ILE A 651 -9.21 -7.16 -3.17
C ILE A 651 -8.59 -6.12 -2.24
N GLY A 652 -8.19 -4.97 -2.78
CA GLY A 652 -7.74 -3.81 -2.02
C GLY A 652 -8.91 -3.02 -1.46
N LEU A 653 -8.87 -2.72 -0.16
CA LEU A 653 -9.85 -1.91 0.55
C LEU A 653 -9.27 -0.51 0.76
N THR A 654 -10.01 0.52 0.38
CA THR A 654 -9.55 1.89 0.62
C THR A 654 -10.63 2.78 1.21
N ALA A 655 -10.23 3.65 2.13
CA ALA A 655 -11.04 4.76 2.64
C ALA A 655 -10.90 6.03 1.78
N ASP A 656 -9.87 6.08 0.94
CA ASP A 656 -9.59 7.15 -0.01
C ASP A 656 -9.36 6.56 -1.42
N PRO A 657 -10.27 6.80 -2.39
CA PRO A 657 -10.10 6.35 -3.77
C PRO A 657 -8.80 6.77 -4.47
N ASP A 658 -8.02 7.71 -3.91
CA ASP A 658 -6.69 8.06 -4.43
C ASP A 658 -5.60 7.05 -3.99
N ASN A 659 -5.90 6.18 -3.03
CA ASN A 659 -5.07 5.05 -2.58
C ASN A 659 -5.56 3.71 -3.13
N LEU A 660 -4.64 2.76 -3.32
CA LEU A 660 -5.00 1.43 -3.83
C LEU A 660 -5.67 0.55 -2.77
N ALA A 661 -5.15 0.56 -1.54
CA ALA A 661 -5.59 -0.35 -0.48
C ALA A 661 -5.10 0.09 0.92
N ASP A 662 -5.37 1.34 1.33
CA ASP A 662 -4.90 1.87 2.63
C ASP A 662 -5.60 1.22 3.84
N ALA A 663 -6.79 0.65 3.62
CA ALA A 663 -7.53 -0.15 4.58
C ALA A 663 -7.30 -1.66 4.36
N GLY A 664 -6.20 -2.07 3.71
CA GLY A 664 -5.75 -3.46 3.62
C GLY A 664 -6.10 -4.20 2.33
N VAL A 665 -5.50 -5.37 2.15
CA VAL A 665 -5.67 -6.22 0.95
C VAL A 665 -6.12 -7.61 1.36
N ILE A 666 -7.12 -8.14 0.66
CA ILE A 666 -7.63 -9.50 0.90
C ILE A 666 -7.17 -10.43 -0.23
N PRO A 667 -6.35 -11.46 0.09
CA PRO A 667 -6.00 -12.51 -0.86
C PRO A 667 -7.17 -13.47 -1.09
N ILE A 668 -7.47 -13.78 -2.35
CA ILE A 668 -8.44 -14.81 -2.73
C ILE A 668 -7.81 -15.85 -3.65
N ARG A 669 -8.09 -17.13 -3.38
CA ARG A 669 -7.73 -18.26 -4.25
C ARG A 669 -9.01 -18.97 -4.66
N ILE A 670 -9.21 -19.12 -5.97
CA ILE A 670 -10.38 -19.78 -6.55
C ILE A 670 -9.91 -21.00 -7.33
N GLU A 671 -10.47 -22.16 -7.00
CA GLU A 671 -10.21 -23.41 -7.72
C GLU A 671 -11.51 -24.06 -8.18
N ARG A 672 -11.59 -24.41 -9.46
CA ARG A 672 -12.76 -25.14 -9.99
C ARG A 672 -12.60 -26.64 -9.82
N VAL A 673 -13.47 -27.26 -9.02
CA VAL A 673 -13.38 -28.69 -8.65
C VAL A 673 -14.43 -29.58 -9.34
N LEU A 674 -15.38 -28.99 -10.07
CA LEU A 674 -16.40 -29.75 -10.84
C LEU A 674 -16.35 -29.44 -12.34
N PRO A 675 -16.80 -30.38 -13.20
CA PRO A 675 -16.97 -30.12 -14.62
C PRO A 675 -17.89 -28.92 -14.85
N ASN A 676 -17.48 -28.02 -15.73
CA ASN A 676 -18.27 -26.84 -16.04
C ASN A 676 -19.63 -27.27 -16.64
N GLN A 677 -20.67 -26.46 -16.46
CA GLN A 677 -21.95 -26.69 -17.14
C GLN A 677 -22.12 -25.62 -18.21
N PRO A 678 -22.37 -26.00 -19.48
CA PRO A 678 -22.76 -25.03 -20.49
C PRO A 678 -23.94 -24.19 -20.01
N ARG A 679 -23.78 -22.87 -20.04
CA ARG A 679 -24.79 -21.89 -19.63
C ARG A 679 -24.91 -20.84 -20.74
N PRO A 680 -25.96 -19.99 -20.76
CA PRO A 680 -26.05 -18.87 -21.70
C PRO A 680 -24.80 -17.99 -21.65
N THR A 681 -24.21 -17.72 -22.81
CA THR A 681 -23.01 -16.89 -22.94
C THR A 681 -23.16 -16.00 -24.15
N ALA A 682 -23.34 -14.69 -23.92
CA ALA A 682 -23.33 -13.70 -24.99
C ALA A 682 -21.91 -13.58 -25.57
N LEU A 683 -21.77 -13.54 -26.89
CA LEU A 683 -20.59 -13.15 -27.65
C LEU A 683 -20.79 -11.73 -28.16
N PHE A 684 -19.75 -10.91 -28.12
CA PHE A 684 -19.78 -9.57 -28.68
C PHE A 684 -18.97 -9.46 -29.96
N LYS A 685 -19.43 -8.60 -30.87
CA LYS A 685 -18.87 -8.44 -32.22
C LYS A 685 -17.37 -8.13 -32.15
N GLY A 686 -16.56 -8.99 -32.78
CA GLY A 686 -15.11 -8.85 -32.87
C GLY A 686 -14.33 -9.27 -31.63
N GLU A 687 -14.99 -9.68 -30.56
CA GLU A 687 -14.34 -10.15 -29.34
C GLU A 687 -13.87 -11.60 -29.49
N GLN A 688 -12.66 -11.90 -29.03
CA GLN A 688 -12.20 -13.27 -28.86
C GLN A 688 -12.45 -13.71 -27.42
N LEU A 689 -13.41 -14.62 -27.22
CA LEU A 689 -13.80 -15.12 -25.90
C LEU A 689 -13.28 -16.56 -25.70
N PRO A 690 -12.52 -16.85 -24.62
CA PRO A 690 -12.21 -18.23 -24.28
C PRO A 690 -13.48 -18.97 -23.85
N VAL A 691 -13.56 -20.26 -24.14
CA VAL A 691 -14.70 -21.12 -23.79
C VAL A 691 -14.17 -22.49 -23.43
N VAL A 692 -14.38 -22.86 -22.17
CA VAL A 692 -14.12 -24.22 -21.69
C VAL A 692 -15.32 -25.12 -22.02
N VAL A 693 -15.08 -26.17 -22.81
CA VAL A 693 -16.05 -27.18 -23.21
C VAL A 693 -15.78 -28.49 -22.46
N PRO A 694 -16.66 -28.89 -21.52
CA PRO A 694 -16.47 -30.11 -20.73
C PRO A 694 -16.35 -31.37 -21.59
N ALA A 695 -15.69 -32.39 -21.05
CA ALA A 695 -15.62 -33.72 -21.66
C ALA A 695 -17.03 -34.28 -21.96
N ASN A 696 -17.17 -34.96 -23.11
CA ASN A 696 -18.42 -35.58 -23.55
C ASN A 696 -19.64 -34.66 -23.48
N SER A 697 -19.48 -33.39 -23.86
CA SER A 697 -20.53 -32.38 -23.73
C SER A 697 -20.72 -31.56 -25.00
N THR A 698 -21.84 -30.85 -25.07
CA THR A 698 -22.14 -29.89 -26.15
C THR A 698 -22.59 -28.58 -25.54
N HIS A 699 -21.88 -27.49 -25.85
CA HIS A 699 -22.30 -26.14 -25.52
C HIS A 699 -23.18 -25.59 -26.64
N LYS A 700 -24.46 -25.37 -26.36
CA LYS A 700 -25.44 -24.85 -27.35
C LYS A 700 -25.93 -23.44 -27.08
N GLN A 701 -25.54 -22.85 -25.97
CA GLN A 701 -26.07 -21.56 -25.50
C GLN A 701 -25.06 -20.41 -25.63
N LEU A 702 -24.04 -20.57 -26.49
CA LEU A 702 -23.11 -19.50 -26.84
C LEU A 702 -23.71 -18.76 -28.04
N PHE A 703 -24.00 -17.46 -27.91
CA PHE A 703 -24.84 -16.76 -28.89
C PHE A 703 -24.35 -15.35 -29.24
N ILE A 704 -24.66 -14.90 -30.45
CA ILE A 704 -24.46 -13.53 -30.92
C ILE A 704 -25.71 -13.03 -31.65
N ASP A 705 -26.09 -11.78 -31.40
CA ASP A 705 -27.23 -11.15 -32.05
C ASP A 705 -26.78 -10.40 -33.31
N VAL A 706 -27.29 -10.82 -34.47
CA VAL A 706 -26.89 -10.32 -35.79
C VAL A 706 -27.97 -9.41 -36.38
N PRO A 707 -27.68 -8.12 -36.64
CA PRO A 707 -28.66 -7.15 -37.12
C PRO A 707 -28.97 -7.29 -38.63
N PRO A 708 -30.08 -6.69 -39.12
CA PRO A 708 -30.45 -6.71 -40.54
C PRO A 708 -29.46 -6.07 -41.52
N THR A 709 -28.58 -5.20 -41.03
CA THR A 709 -27.50 -4.56 -41.80
C THR A 709 -26.34 -5.50 -42.14
N THR A 710 -26.35 -6.71 -41.58
CA THR A 710 -25.29 -7.70 -41.77
C THR A 710 -25.40 -8.39 -43.13
N PHE A 711 -24.27 -8.59 -43.81
CA PHE A 711 -24.23 -9.37 -45.06
C PHE A 711 -23.37 -10.64 -44.99
N ARG A 712 -22.56 -10.79 -43.94
CA ARG A 712 -21.78 -12.01 -43.67
C ARG A 712 -21.58 -12.17 -42.17
N LEU A 713 -21.76 -13.37 -41.65
CA LEU A 713 -21.28 -13.76 -40.33
C LEU A 713 -20.05 -14.64 -40.49
N SER A 714 -18.99 -14.33 -39.74
CA SER A 714 -17.77 -15.11 -39.64
C SER A 714 -17.52 -15.45 -38.18
N VAL A 715 -17.33 -16.74 -37.90
CA VAL A 715 -16.97 -17.25 -36.58
C VAL A 715 -15.70 -18.07 -36.72
N THR A 716 -14.68 -17.73 -35.96
CA THR A 716 -13.45 -18.50 -35.83
C THR A 716 -13.46 -19.22 -34.48
N VAL A 717 -13.06 -20.49 -34.47
CA VAL A 717 -12.87 -21.30 -33.27
C VAL A 717 -11.48 -21.89 -33.31
N GLU A 718 -10.60 -21.44 -32.42
CA GLU A 718 -9.20 -21.86 -32.33
C GLU A 718 -8.88 -22.39 -30.93
N GLY A 719 -7.80 -23.15 -30.74
CA GLY A 719 -7.44 -23.71 -29.42
C GLY A 719 -7.22 -25.22 -29.47
N ASP A 720 -7.63 -25.93 -28.43
CA ASP A 720 -7.39 -27.37 -28.34
C ASP A 720 -8.10 -28.17 -29.48
N ASP A 721 -7.40 -29.18 -29.99
CA ASP A 721 -7.93 -30.12 -30.99
C ASP A 721 -9.11 -30.95 -30.47
N GLY A 722 -9.94 -31.44 -31.40
CA GLY A 722 -11.00 -32.39 -31.10
C GLY A 722 -12.35 -31.77 -30.71
N VAL A 723 -12.50 -30.44 -30.85
CA VAL A 723 -13.79 -29.75 -30.72
C VAL A 723 -14.42 -29.58 -32.11
N ASN A 724 -15.69 -29.97 -32.26
CA ASN A 724 -16.48 -29.66 -33.45
C ASN A 724 -17.23 -28.34 -33.24
N ALA A 725 -17.38 -27.55 -34.29
CA ALA A 725 -18.11 -26.29 -34.25
C ALA A 725 -19.21 -26.21 -35.33
N GLY A 726 -20.34 -25.61 -34.98
CA GLY A 726 -21.44 -25.38 -35.91
C GLY A 726 -22.23 -24.10 -35.60
N LEU A 727 -23.00 -23.64 -36.58
CA LEU A 727 -23.87 -22.47 -36.45
C LEU A 727 -25.34 -22.88 -36.58
N GLN A 728 -26.16 -22.35 -35.68
CA GLN A 728 -27.61 -22.52 -35.66
C GLN A 728 -28.29 -21.17 -35.44
N LEU A 729 -29.46 -20.97 -36.06
CA LEU A 729 -30.20 -19.71 -36.00
C LEU A 729 -31.46 -19.85 -35.16
N VAL A 730 -31.71 -18.85 -34.32
CA VAL A 730 -32.98 -18.59 -33.65
C VAL A 730 -33.45 -17.20 -34.06
N GLU A 731 -34.60 -17.11 -34.74
CA GLU A 731 -35.17 -15.82 -35.15
C GLU A 731 -35.62 -15.01 -33.93
N PHE A 732 -35.47 -13.69 -33.96
CA PHE A 732 -35.73 -12.81 -32.80
C PHE A 732 -37.14 -12.97 -32.23
N ASP A 733 -38.17 -13.10 -33.06
CA ASP A 733 -39.56 -13.26 -32.58
C ASP A 733 -39.77 -14.53 -31.73
N SER A 734 -38.91 -15.54 -31.87
CA SER A 734 -38.97 -16.76 -31.06
C SER A 734 -38.30 -16.63 -29.69
N LEU A 735 -37.53 -15.56 -29.44
CA LEU A 735 -36.83 -15.32 -28.17
C LEU A 735 -37.73 -14.77 -27.07
N ALA A 736 -38.89 -14.22 -27.45
CA ALA A 736 -39.77 -13.50 -26.53
C ALA A 736 -40.13 -14.31 -25.27
N GLY A 737 -40.32 -15.63 -25.37
CA GLY A 737 -40.68 -16.48 -24.23
C GLY A 737 -39.53 -16.96 -23.35
N SER A 738 -38.29 -16.59 -23.67
CA SER A 738 -37.07 -17.14 -23.04
C SER A 738 -36.20 -16.11 -22.34
N ALA A 739 -36.50 -14.82 -22.53
CA ALA A 739 -35.90 -13.69 -21.83
C ALA A 739 -35.97 -13.88 -20.29
N PRO A 740 -34.91 -13.56 -19.53
CA PRO A 740 -33.61 -12.99 -19.94
C PRO A 740 -32.59 -14.02 -20.44
N GLY A 741 -32.93 -15.31 -20.40
CA GLY A 741 -32.09 -16.38 -20.91
C GLY A 741 -32.09 -16.47 -22.44
N THR A 742 -31.44 -17.49 -22.96
CA THR A 742 -31.52 -17.85 -24.37
C THR A 742 -32.02 -19.29 -24.49
N PRO A 743 -33.02 -19.57 -25.34
CA PRO A 743 -33.46 -20.95 -25.56
C PRO A 743 -32.34 -21.73 -26.26
N GLU A 744 -32.33 -23.05 -26.10
CA GLU A 744 -31.52 -23.87 -27.00
C GLU A 744 -32.03 -23.71 -28.43
N PRO A 745 -31.13 -23.60 -29.43
CA PRO A 745 -31.53 -23.55 -30.82
C PRO A 745 -32.23 -24.87 -31.24
N PRO A 746 -33.22 -24.81 -32.14
CA PRO A 746 -33.89 -26.00 -32.63
C PRO A 746 -32.91 -26.94 -33.35
N PRO A 747 -33.15 -28.27 -33.35
CA PRO A 747 -32.27 -29.21 -34.03
C PRO A 747 -32.13 -28.89 -35.53
N GLY A 748 -30.91 -28.63 -35.99
CA GLY A 748 -30.56 -28.38 -37.39
C GLY A 748 -29.26 -27.60 -37.49
N THR A 749 -28.48 -27.78 -38.56
CA THR A 749 -27.18 -27.11 -38.71
C THR A 749 -27.17 -26.30 -40.00
N VAL A 750 -26.85 -25.00 -39.91
CA VAL A 750 -26.73 -24.13 -41.10
C VAL A 750 -25.37 -24.35 -41.76
N VAL A 751 -24.30 -24.25 -40.98
CA VAL A 751 -22.91 -24.51 -41.38
C VAL A 751 -22.19 -25.22 -40.23
N SER A 752 -21.29 -26.16 -40.55
CA SER A 752 -20.47 -26.87 -39.57
C SER A 752 -19.07 -27.13 -40.11
N GLY A 753 -18.11 -27.21 -39.21
CA GLY A 753 -16.74 -27.61 -39.47
C GLY A 753 -16.22 -28.49 -38.34
N THR A 754 -15.24 -29.32 -38.69
CA THR A 754 -14.48 -30.16 -37.75
C THR A 754 -13.02 -29.77 -37.89
N GLY A 755 -12.34 -29.41 -36.80
CA GLY A 755 -10.97 -28.89 -36.84
C GLY A 755 -9.95 -29.78 -36.13
N SER A 756 -8.74 -29.85 -36.71
CA SER A 756 -7.46 -29.99 -35.98
C SER A 756 -6.97 -28.57 -35.63
N GLY A 757 -6.05 -28.39 -34.68
CA GLY A 757 -5.65 -27.12 -34.04
C GLY A 757 -5.20 -25.92 -34.89
N ALA A 758 -5.38 -25.97 -36.21
CA ALA A 758 -5.27 -24.86 -37.15
C ALA A 758 -6.53 -23.96 -37.21
N GLY A 759 -7.56 -24.20 -36.38
CA GLY A 759 -8.78 -23.39 -36.30
C GLY A 759 -9.94 -23.85 -37.20
N ILE A 760 -11.17 -23.50 -36.83
CA ILE A 760 -12.40 -23.72 -37.60
C ILE A 760 -12.98 -22.37 -38.02
N ASP A 761 -13.04 -22.13 -39.33
CA ASP A 761 -13.72 -20.97 -39.90
C ASP A 761 -15.14 -21.34 -40.35
N LEU A 762 -16.14 -20.77 -39.68
CA LEU A 762 -17.54 -20.89 -40.07
C LEU A 762 -17.99 -19.56 -40.68
N ALA A 763 -18.51 -19.59 -41.90
CA ALA A 763 -19.03 -18.40 -42.56
C ALA A 763 -20.42 -18.66 -43.16
N VAL A 764 -21.32 -17.68 -43.00
CA VAL A 764 -22.66 -17.69 -43.61
C VAL A 764 -22.88 -16.37 -44.33
N GLY A 765 -23.26 -16.45 -45.61
CA GLY A 765 -23.53 -15.31 -46.49
C GLY A 765 -22.28 -14.80 -47.24
N ASP A 766 -22.45 -14.42 -48.50
CA ASP A 766 -21.39 -13.84 -49.36
C ASP A 766 -21.83 -12.58 -50.14
N ALA A 767 -23.08 -12.10 -49.94
CA ALA A 767 -23.62 -10.89 -50.54
C ALA A 767 -24.68 -10.20 -49.64
N ILE A 768 -24.97 -8.91 -49.89
CA ILE A 768 -26.00 -8.12 -49.19
C ILE A 768 -27.35 -8.87 -49.20
N ASN A 769 -28.01 -8.99 -48.04
CA ASN A 769 -29.28 -9.70 -47.81
C ASN A 769 -29.25 -11.24 -47.92
N GLN A 770 -28.09 -11.90 -47.75
CA GLN A 770 -27.97 -13.36 -47.78
C GLN A 770 -27.90 -14.06 -46.41
N ILE A 771 -27.87 -13.31 -45.32
CA ILE A 771 -27.94 -13.87 -43.96
C ILE A 771 -29.24 -13.43 -43.30
N THR A 772 -29.93 -14.38 -42.66
CA THR A 772 -31.14 -14.09 -41.89
C THR A 772 -30.75 -13.39 -40.58
N PRO A 773 -31.31 -12.21 -40.28
CA PRO A 773 -31.11 -11.55 -38.99
C PRO A 773 -31.69 -12.40 -37.87
N GLY A 774 -31.03 -12.41 -36.72
CA GLY A 774 -31.45 -13.24 -35.61
C GLY A 774 -30.32 -13.51 -34.63
N ARG A 775 -30.63 -14.37 -33.65
CA ARG A 775 -29.66 -14.89 -32.72
C ARG A 775 -28.96 -16.11 -33.30
N TRP A 776 -27.68 -15.98 -33.55
CA TRP A 776 -26.84 -17.08 -34.03
C TRP A 776 -26.14 -17.75 -32.86
N HIS A 777 -26.36 -19.05 -32.72
CA HIS A 777 -25.73 -19.89 -31.73
C HIS A 777 -24.50 -20.57 -32.31
N VAL A 778 -23.38 -20.47 -31.60
CA VAL A 778 -22.17 -21.24 -31.85
C VAL A 778 -22.27 -22.54 -31.03
N ILE A 779 -22.40 -23.66 -31.73
CA ILE A 779 -22.49 -24.99 -31.12
C ILE A 779 -21.08 -25.54 -31.02
N LEU A 780 -20.60 -25.79 -29.82
CA LEU A 780 -19.31 -26.42 -29.57
C LEU A 780 -19.55 -27.83 -29.01
N GLU A 781 -19.08 -28.85 -29.70
CA GLU A 781 -19.19 -30.24 -29.25
C GLU A 781 -17.80 -30.78 -28.93
N ASN A 782 -17.62 -31.26 -27.70
CA ASN A 782 -16.43 -31.96 -27.26
C ASN A 782 -16.78 -33.45 -27.06
N PRO A 783 -16.51 -34.31 -28.05
CA PRO A 783 -16.73 -35.75 -27.96
C PRO A 783 -15.62 -36.49 -27.20
N THR A 784 -14.60 -35.79 -26.70
CA THR A 784 -13.46 -36.40 -26.01
C THR A 784 -13.75 -36.59 -24.52
N ASP A 785 -12.92 -37.39 -23.86
CA ASP A 785 -12.94 -37.68 -22.43
C ASP A 785 -12.21 -36.63 -21.57
N GLU A 786 -11.60 -35.63 -22.20
CA GLU A 786 -10.93 -34.51 -21.55
C GLU A 786 -11.67 -33.20 -21.80
N GLU A 787 -11.57 -32.26 -20.86
CA GLU A 787 -12.03 -30.89 -21.06
C GLU A 787 -11.16 -30.19 -22.12
N LYS A 788 -11.77 -29.30 -22.92
CA LYS A 788 -11.09 -28.54 -23.99
C LYS A 788 -11.30 -27.04 -23.79
N LEU A 789 -10.27 -26.24 -24.05
CA LEU A 789 -10.34 -24.77 -24.12
C LEU A 789 -10.23 -24.34 -25.58
N VAL A 790 -11.23 -23.60 -26.05
CA VAL A 790 -11.23 -22.97 -27.36
C VAL A 790 -11.48 -21.47 -27.23
N TYR A 791 -11.02 -20.69 -28.18
CA TYR A 791 -11.24 -19.26 -28.30
C TYR A 791 -12.18 -19.01 -29.46
N VAL A 792 -13.32 -18.40 -29.18
CA VAL A 792 -14.37 -18.13 -30.15
C VAL A 792 -14.40 -16.64 -30.44
N GLN A 793 -14.23 -16.28 -31.71
CA GLN A 793 -14.42 -14.91 -32.17
C GLN A 793 -15.52 -14.87 -33.22
N ALA A 794 -16.53 -14.02 -33.00
CA ALA A 794 -17.62 -13.81 -33.94
C ALA A 794 -17.59 -12.38 -34.45
N GLY A 795 -17.49 -12.22 -35.78
CA GLY A 795 -17.45 -10.93 -36.45
C GLY A 795 -18.37 -10.91 -37.65
N PHE A 796 -18.92 -9.74 -37.94
CA PHE A 796 -19.75 -9.55 -39.11
C PHE A 796 -19.58 -8.13 -39.67
N PRO A 797 -19.25 -7.98 -40.96
CA PRO A 797 -19.32 -6.68 -41.59
C PRO A 797 -20.79 -6.29 -41.85
N GLU A 798 -21.04 -4.99 -41.73
CA GLU A 798 -22.35 -4.38 -41.95
C GLU A 798 -22.30 -3.43 -43.15
N ASN A 799 -23.45 -3.22 -43.79
CA ASN A 799 -23.62 -2.25 -44.85
C ASN A 799 -24.58 -1.16 -44.38
N GLY A 800 -24.03 -0.12 -43.76
CA GLY A 800 -24.78 0.94 -43.12
C GLY A 800 -25.27 0.55 -41.72
N ARG A 801 -26.06 1.44 -41.13
CA ARG A 801 -26.51 1.38 -39.74
C ARG A 801 -28.02 1.61 -39.64
N LEU A 802 -28.66 0.89 -38.71
CA LEU A 802 -29.98 1.23 -38.19
C LEU A 802 -29.85 2.14 -36.97
N ASN A 803 -30.71 3.15 -36.88
CA ASN A 803 -30.74 4.07 -35.75
C ASN A 803 -31.92 3.71 -34.86
N ALA A 804 -31.62 3.18 -33.67
CA ALA A 804 -32.63 3.04 -32.63
C ALA A 804 -33.11 4.41 -32.17
N GLN A 805 -34.39 4.53 -31.84
CA GLN A 805 -34.93 5.68 -31.13
C GLN A 805 -34.16 5.89 -29.81
N TYR A 806 -33.74 7.12 -29.55
CA TYR A 806 -33.19 7.47 -28.25
C TYR A 806 -34.33 7.60 -27.22
N GLY A 807 -34.13 7.06 -26.03
CA GLY A 807 -35.12 7.13 -24.96
C GLY A 807 -35.05 5.95 -24.01
N LEU A 808 -36.16 5.70 -23.33
CA LEU A 808 -36.32 4.57 -22.40
C LEU A 808 -36.88 3.37 -23.12
N TRP A 809 -36.29 2.22 -22.83
CA TRP A 809 -36.55 0.94 -23.46
C TRP A 809 -36.84 -0.09 -22.38
N SER A 810 -37.97 -0.80 -22.51
CA SER A 810 -38.32 -1.90 -21.61
C SER A 810 -38.26 -3.23 -22.32
N PRO A 811 -38.06 -4.33 -21.57
CA PRO A 811 -38.15 -5.68 -22.10
C PRO A 811 -39.50 -5.92 -22.76
N ARG A 812 -39.50 -6.35 -24.03
CA ARG A 812 -40.70 -6.64 -24.83
C ARG A 812 -41.62 -7.67 -24.17
N SER A 813 -41.04 -8.64 -23.46
CA SER A 813 -41.75 -9.81 -22.93
C SER A 813 -41.91 -9.82 -21.41
N ARG A 814 -41.13 -9.02 -20.69
CA ARG A 814 -41.11 -9.01 -19.23
C ARG A 814 -41.77 -7.71 -18.75
N LEU A 815 -43.04 -7.80 -18.39
CA LEU A 815 -43.85 -6.67 -17.93
C LEU A 815 -43.47 -6.28 -16.49
N ILE A 816 -42.29 -5.69 -16.34
CA ILE A 816 -41.75 -5.17 -15.08
C ILE A 816 -41.24 -3.74 -15.28
N PHE A 817 -41.16 -2.96 -14.20
CA PHE A 817 -40.56 -1.62 -14.22
C PHE A 817 -39.02 -1.73 -14.16
N GLN A 818 -38.42 -2.31 -15.19
CA GLN A 818 -36.96 -2.45 -15.37
C GLN A 818 -36.67 -2.34 -16.86
N GLY A 819 -35.55 -1.74 -17.21
CA GLY A 819 -35.18 -1.51 -18.59
C GLY A 819 -33.91 -0.70 -18.69
N ILE A 820 -33.65 -0.15 -19.87
CA ILE A 820 -32.50 0.70 -20.12
C ILE A 820 -32.95 2.04 -20.63
N GLU A 821 -32.15 3.05 -20.35
CA GLU A 821 -32.13 4.27 -21.13
C GLU A 821 -31.01 4.19 -22.16
N TRP A 822 -31.28 4.60 -23.40
CA TRP A 822 -30.31 4.65 -24.48
C TRP A 822 -30.35 6.01 -25.18
N GLN A 823 -29.30 6.83 -25.06
CA GLN A 823 -29.22 8.18 -25.64
C GLN A 823 -27.83 8.55 -26.16
N ARG A 824 -27.74 9.72 -26.83
CA ARG A 824 -26.48 10.37 -27.21
C ARG A 824 -26.25 11.61 -26.35
N ALA A 825 -25.15 11.62 -25.61
CA ALA A 825 -24.70 12.74 -24.77
C ALA A 825 -23.24 13.09 -25.09
N GLY A 826 -22.89 13.13 -26.39
CA GLY A 826 -21.51 13.04 -26.88
C GLY A 826 -21.25 11.61 -27.38
N PRO A 827 -20.63 10.72 -26.57
CA PRO A 827 -20.65 9.28 -26.81
C PRO A 827 -22.07 8.70 -26.66
N GLY A 828 -22.21 7.41 -27.00
CA GLY A 828 -23.38 6.63 -26.62
C GLY A 828 -23.40 6.46 -25.11
N PHE A 829 -24.58 6.60 -24.53
CA PHE A 829 -24.79 6.55 -23.09
C PHE A 829 -25.97 5.64 -22.81
N MET A 830 -25.76 4.68 -21.91
CA MET A 830 -26.78 3.77 -21.43
C MET A 830 -26.86 3.79 -19.91
N LEU A 831 -28.08 3.79 -19.38
CA LEU A 831 -28.33 3.63 -17.95
C LEU A 831 -29.29 2.45 -17.74
N TRP A 832 -28.84 1.41 -17.02
CA TRP A 832 -29.64 0.22 -16.75
C TRP A 832 -30.15 0.27 -15.31
N TYR A 833 -31.46 0.46 -15.13
CA TYR A 833 -32.11 0.42 -13.82
C TYR A 833 -32.61 -1.01 -13.55
N SER A 834 -32.04 -1.63 -12.52
CA SER A 834 -32.09 -3.07 -12.24
C SER A 834 -32.26 -3.32 -10.74
N TYR A 835 -32.07 -4.58 -10.31
CA TYR A 835 -32.19 -4.99 -8.92
C TYR A 835 -31.03 -5.90 -8.50
N ASP A 836 -30.63 -5.80 -7.24
CA ASP A 836 -29.64 -6.69 -6.64
C ASP A 836 -30.26 -8.01 -6.12
N HIS A 837 -29.45 -8.85 -5.50
CA HIS A 837 -29.86 -10.15 -4.97
C HIS A 837 -30.78 -10.06 -3.73
N ALA A 838 -30.82 -8.91 -3.05
CA ALA A 838 -31.78 -8.62 -1.98
C ALA A 838 -33.11 -8.06 -2.54
N GLY A 839 -33.17 -7.85 -3.86
CA GLY A 839 -34.29 -7.26 -4.56
C GLY A 839 -34.37 -5.75 -4.36
N LEU A 840 -33.29 -5.09 -3.94
CA LEU A 840 -33.21 -3.65 -3.82
C LEU A 840 -32.88 -3.01 -5.18
N PRO A 841 -33.40 -1.80 -5.46
CA PRO A 841 -33.05 -1.06 -6.67
C PRO A 841 -31.55 -0.83 -6.77
N GLN A 842 -31.01 -0.98 -7.98
CA GLN A 842 -29.63 -0.64 -8.32
C GLN A 842 -29.59 -0.12 -9.76
N PHE A 843 -28.63 0.73 -10.09
CA PHE A 843 -28.41 1.10 -11.48
C PHE A 843 -26.96 0.90 -11.93
N TYR A 844 -26.79 0.72 -13.24
CA TYR A 844 -25.51 0.61 -13.91
C TYR A 844 -25.42 1.63 -15.04
N ILE A 845 -24.22 2.09 -15.34
CA ILE A 845 -23.94 3.04 -16.42
C ILE A 845 -23.07 2.34 -17.46
N ALA A 846 -23.24 2.65 -18.73
CA ALA A 846 -22.31 2.26 -19.77
C ALA A 846 -22.10 3.41 -20.75
N THR A 847 -20.86 3.70 -21.11
CA THR A 847 -20.52 4.77 -22.05
C THR A 847 -19.46 4.29 -23.04
N ALA A 848 -19.66 4.58 -24.33
CA ALA A 848 -18.69 4.28 -25.37
C ALA A 848 -19.00 5.09 -26.64
N ALA A 849 -17.98 5.31 -27.46
CA ALA A 849 -18.18 5.96 -28.76
C ALA A 849 -19.20 5.19 -29.62
N ILE A 850 -20.03 5.92 -30.36
CA ILE A 850 -20.96 5.33 -31.33
C ILE A 850 -20.19 5.13 -32.64
N ASP A 851 -20.18 3.88 -33.12
CA ASP A 851 -19.76 3.57 -34.49
C ASP A 851 -20.90 3.93 -35.46
N GLU A 852 -20.67 4.92 -36.32
CA GLU A 852 -21.69 5.43 -37.25
C GLU A 852 -21.96 4.44 -38.41
N ASP A 853 -21.14 3.41 -38.58
CA ASP A 853 -21.25 2.39 -39.63
C ASP A 853 -21.74 1.02 -39.11
N SER A 854 -22.13 0.92 -37.83
CA SER A 854 -22.53 -0.32 -37.15
C SER A 854 -23.89 -0.17 -36.46
N SER A 855 -24.77 -1.16 -36.59
CA SER A 855 -26.01 -1.24 -35.81
C SER A 855 -25.78 -1.81 -34.39
N VAL A 856 -24.53 -2.16 -34.06
CA VAL A 856 -24.11 -2.68 -32.76
C VAL A 856 -23.31 -1.64 -32.01
N TRP A 857 -23.69 -1.38 -30.76
CA TRP A 857 -22.93 -0.58 -29.80
C TRP A 857 -22.54 -1.45 -28.60
N ARG A 858 -21.27 -1.37 -28.18
CA ARG A 858 -20.70 -2.16 -27.09
C ARG A 858 -20.01 -1.21 -26.11
N ALA A 859 -20.18 -1.47 -24.82
CA ALA A 859 -19.58 -0.65 -23.77
C ALA A 859 -19.38 -1.46 -22.49
N THR A 860 -18.32 -1.15 -21.75
CA THR A 860 -18.12 -1.61 -20.37
C THR A 860 -19.30 -1.18 -19.50
N LEU A 861 -19.72 -2.06 -18.61
CA LEU A 861 -20.81 -1.82 -17.67
C LEU A 861 -20.23 -1.50 -16.31
N GLU A 862 -20.67 -0.38 -15.76
CA GLU A 862 -20.11 0.23 -14.57
C GLU A 862 -21.17 0.32 -13.47
N ARG A 863 -20.78 -0.02 -12.25
CA ARG A 863 -21.53 0.24 -11.02
C ARG A 863 -21.02 1.53 -10.40
N VAL A 864 -21.93 2.33 -9.84
CA VAL A 864 -21.58 3.61 -9.22
C VAL A 864 -21.95 3.61 -7.74
N THR A 865 -21.00 3.97 -6.90
CA THR A 865 -21.22 4.39 -5.52
C THR A 865 -20.95 5.88 -5.39
N GLY A 866 -21.43 6.52 -4.34
CA GLY A 866 -21.22 7.95 -4.18
C GLY A 866 -21.51 8.44 -2.79
N ASN A 867 -20.88 9.53 -2.44
CA ASN A 867 -21.14 10.30 -1.23
C ASN A 867 -21.44 11.76 -1.58
N ASN A 868 -21.47 12.65 -0.59
CA ASN A 868 -21.70 14.07 -0.82
C ASN A 868 -20.49 14.82 -1.42
N VAL A 869 -19.39 14.12 -1.70
CA VAL A 869 -18.11 14.67 -2.20
C VAL A 869 -17.85 14.23 -3.64
N ARG A 870 -17.79 12.91 -3.90
CA ARG A 870 -17.50 12.31 -5.21
C ARG A 870 -18.31 11.04 -5.48
N GLN A 871 -18.34 10.65 -6.75
CA GLN A 871 -18.88 9.38 -7.22
C GLN A 871 -17.72 8.48 -7.63
N ASN A 872 -17.80 7.21 -7.26
CA ASN A 872 -16.82 6.17 -7.58
C ASN A 872 -17.44 5.16 -8.52
N VAL A 873 -16.64 4.64 -9.45
CA VAL A 873 -17.08 3.79 -10.54
C VAL A 873 -16.29 2.48 -10.52
N GLU A 874 -17.00 1.37 -10.64
CA GLU A 874 -16.48 0.00 -10.60
C GLU A 874 -16.92 -0.72 -11.87
N VAL A 875 -15.98 -1.28 -12.65
CA VAL A 875 -16.31 -2.10 -13.81
C VAL A 875 -16.83 -3.45 -13.34
N VAL A 876 -18.05 -3.78 -13.74
CA VAL A 876 -18.78 -5.00 -13.28
C VAL A 876 -19.15 -5.93 -14.44
N GLY A 877 -18.80 -5.55 -15.67
CA GLY A 877 -19.07 -6.36 -16.84
C GLY A 877 -19.15 -5.52 -18.10
N GLU A 878 -20.02 -5.93 -19.02
CA GLU A 878 -20.11 -5.34 -20.36
C GLU A 878 -21.47 -5.59 -21.01
N VAL A 879 -21.88 -4.68 -21.89
CA VAL A 879 -23.16 -4.73 -22.62
C VAL A 879 -22.99 -4.55 -24.12
N SER A 880 -23.97 -5.06 -24.87
CA SER A 880 -24.13 -4.84 -26.29
C SER A 880 -25.58 -4.51 -26.62
N LEU A 881 -25.78 -3.43 -27.38
CA LEU A 881 -27.05 -3.03 -27.96
C LEU A 881 -27.00 -3.27 -29.47
N THR A 882 -27.82 -4.20 -29.95
CA THR A 882 -27.97 -4.51 -31.38
C THR A 882 -29.30 -3.95 -31.88
N THR A 883 -29.25 -2.88 -32.68
CA THR A 883 -30.44 -2.26 -33.26
C THR A 883 -31.02 -3.16 -34.35
N LEU A 884 -32.29 -3.49 -34.25
CA LEU A 884 -33.00 -4.38 -35.19
C LEU A 884 -33.98 -3.62 -36.07
N GLU A 885 -34.69 -2.66 -35.48
CA GLU A 885 -35.57 -1.67 -36.11
C GLU A 885 -35.41 -0.35 -35.35
N ASP A 886 -36.11 0.71 -35.76
CA ASP A 886 -36.07 1.99 -35.02
C ASP A 886 -36.73 1.89 -33.63
N ASP A 887 -37.70 0.99 -33.47
CA ASP A 887 -38.44 0.70 -32.22
C ASP A 887 -38.19 -0.71 -31.65
N LEU A 888 -37.16 -1.41 -32.13
CA LEU A 888 -36.78 -2.74 -31.65
C LEU A 888 -35.25 -2.91 -31.57
N MET A 889 -34.73 -3.30 -30.41
CA MET A 889 -33.32 -3.67 -30.23
C MET A 889 -33.16 -4.93 -29.40
N SER A 890 -32.01 -5.61 -29.54
CA SER A 890 -31.54 -6.60 -28.58
C SER A 890 -30.57 -5.96 -27.59
N PHE A 891 -30.84 -6.14 -26.30
CA PHE A 891 -29.95 -5.78 -25.20
C PHE A 891 -29.33 -7.06 -24.64
N ALA A 892 -28.03 -7.27 -24.85
CA ALA A 892 -27.27 -8.39 -24.31
C ALA A 892 -26.25 -7.89 -23.28
N TRP A 893 -26.03 -8.67 -22.21
CA TRP A 893 -25.12 -8.28 -21.13
C TRP A 893 -24.30 -9.46 -20.62
N ARG A 894 -23.15 -9.11 -20.02
CA ARG A 894 -22.39 -9.88 -19.07
C ARG A 894 -22.22 -8.99 -17.85
N LEU A 895 -22.66 -9.45 -16.69
CA LEU A 895 -22.63 -8.68 -15.45
C LEU A 895 -22.28 -9.65 -14.33
N ASN A 896 -21.14 -9.47 -13.67
CA ASN A 896 -20.77 -10.24 -12.48
C ASN A 896 -20.91 -11.78 -12.66
N GLY A 897 -20.49 -12.30 -13.81
CA GLY A 897 -20.60 -13.72 -14.19
C GLY A 897 -21.97 -14.18 -14.68
N ALA A 898 -23.00 -13.33 -14.65
CA ALA A 898 -24.30 -13.60 -15.24
C ALA A 898 -24.40 -13.03 -16.65
N HIS A 899 -24.86 -13.85 -17.60
CA HIS A 899 -25.04 -13.43 -18.99
C HIS A 899 -26.49 -13.59 -19.37
N GLY A 900 -27.00 -12.65 -20.15
CA GLY A 900 -28.37 -12.68 -20.61
C GLY A 900 -28.59 -11.75 -21.77
N SER A 901 -29.83 -11.73 -22.23
CA SER A 901 -30.25 -10.86 -23.32
C SER A 901 -31.76 -10.75 -23.41
N GLU A 902 -32.25 -9.61 -23.88
CA GLU A 902 -33.67 -9.34 -24.07
C GLU A 902 -33.92 -8.49 -25.30
N LEU A 903 -35.08 -8.72 -25.93
CA LEU A 903 -35.61 -7.76 -26.90
C LEU A 903 -36.26 -6.62 -26.14
N MET A 904 -35.96 -5.40 -26.58
CA MET A 904 -36.41 -4.17 -25.95
C MET A 904 -37.27 -3.37 -26.92
N ILE A 905 -38.29 -2.70 -26.39
CA ILE A 905 -39.18 -1.76 -27.11
C ILE A 905 -39.20 -0.42 -26.38
N PRO A 906 -39.38 0.72 -27.09
CA PRO A 906 -39.41 2.03 -26.44
C PRO A 906 -40.67 2.22 -25.59
N ASN A 907 -40.52 2.83 -24.42
CA ASN A 907 -41.60 3.11 -23.47
C ASN A 907 -42.50 4.27 -23.89
N ALA A 908 -41.97 5.18 -24.72
CA ALA A 908 -42.69 6.35 -25.17
C ALA A 908 -42.62 6.48 -26.69
N PRO A 909 -43.75 6.76 -27.34
CA PRO A 909 -43.74 7.18 -28.73
C PRO A 909 -42.94 8.49 -28.86
N PRO A 910 -42.42 8.81 -30.06
CA PRO A 910 -41.68 10.05 -30.31
C PRO A 910 -42.60 11.29 -30.39
N THR A 911 -43.65 11.38 -29.56
CA THR A 911 -44.53 12.54 -29.46
C THR A 911 -44.06 13.49 -28.35
N CYS A 912 -44.41 14.76 -28.47
CA CYS A 912 -44.06 15.78 -27.49
C CYS A 912 -45.31 16.56 -27.05
N PRO A 913 -45.39 17.00 -25.79
CA PRO A 913 -46.45 17.90 -25.35
C PRO A 913 -46.33 19.25 -26.07
N GLU A 914 -47.46 19.93 -26.26
CA GLU A 914 -47.49 21.29 -26.82
C GLU A 914 -47.59 22.34 -25.71
N VAL A 915 -46.68 23.32 -25.73
CA VAL A 915 -46.75 24.53 -24.89
C VAL A 915 -46.91 25.73 -25.82
N ASP A 916 -47.98 26.51 -25.62
CA ASP A 916 -48.35 27.64 -26.49
C ASP A 916 -48.44 27.26 -28.00
N GLY A 917 -48.80 26.02 -28.30
CA GLY A 917 -48.94 25.49 -29.67
C GLY A 917 -47.60 25.21 -30.37
N GLN A 918 -46.52 25.02 -29.62
CA GLN A 918 -45.23 24.51 -30.13
C GLN A 918 -44.87 23.20 -29.40
N PRO A 919 -44.31 22.19 -30.10
CA PRO A 919 -43.87 20.95 -29.46
C PRO A 919 -42.70 21.24 -28.51
N PHE A 920 -42.71 20.62 -27.33
CA PHE A 920 -41.75 20.84 -26.26
C PHE A 920 -41.06 19.53 -25.87
N SER A 921 -39.78 19.37 -26.25
CA SER A 921 -39.05 18.09 -26.13
C SER A 921 -38.43 17.90 -24.73
N LEU A 922 -39.24 17.38 -23.79
CA LEU A 922 -38.82 17.19 -22.40
C LEU A 922 -38.24 15.81 -22.09
N THR A 923 -38.63 14.77 -22.83
CA THR A 923 -38.11 13.40 -22.65
C THR A 923 -36.60 13.38 -22.80
N GLY A 924 -35.90 12.83 -21.81
CA GLY A 924 -34.45 12.95 -21.72
C GLY A 924 -33.89 12.64 -20.34
N HIS A 925 -32.58 12.75 -20.23
CA HIS A 925 -31.87 12.60 -18.96
C HIS A 925 -31.49 13.94 -18.38
N TRP A 926 -31.83 14.15 -17.10
CA TRP A 926 -31.69 15.42 -16.41
C TRP A 926 -30.82 15.26 -15.17
N PHE A 927 -29.96 16.23 -14.90
CA PHE A 927 -29.02 16.19 -13.79
C PHE A 927 -28.88 17.55 -13.10
N SER A 928 -28.57 17.55 -11.80
CA SER A 928 -28.32 18.80 -11.07
C SER A 928 -26.85 19.22 -11.15
N PRO A 929 -26.51 20.37 -11.76
CA PRO A 929 -25.13 20.85 -11.80
C PRO A 929 -24.59 21.28 -10.42
N THR A 930 -25.46 21.39 -9.42
CA THR A 930 -25.12 21.88 -8.08
C THR A 930 -25.06 20.79 -7.01
N ALA A 931 -25.41 19.54 -7.34
CA ALA A 931 -25.47 18.46 -6.36
C ALA A 931 -25.16 17.08 -7.00
N PRO A 932 -24.26 16.27 -6.41
CA PRO A 932 -23.91 14.93 -6.92
C PRO A 932 -24.92 13.83 -6.53
N VAL A 933 -26.21 14.16 -6.46
CA VAL A 933 -27.29 13.32 -5.88
C VAL A 933 -27.99 12.41 -6.90
N GLY A 934 -27.34 12.09 -8.03
CA GLY A 934 -27.93 11.33 -9.13
C GLY A 934 -28.81 12.16 -10.09
N GLY A 935 -29.36 11.52 -11.12
CA GLY A 935 -30.15 12.13 -12.19
C GLY A 935 -31.60 11.66 -12.26
N THR A 936 -32.36 12.20 -13.20
CA THR A 936 -33.76 11.81 -13.46
C THR A 936 -33.96 11.59 -14.95
N THR A 937 -34.38 10.39 -15.35
CA THR A 937 -34.92 10.20 -16.69
C THR A 937 -36.37 10.65 -16.71
N MET A 938 -36.70 11.54 -17.62
CA MET A 938 -38.07 11.99 -17.85
C MET A 938 -38.64 11.32 -19.10
N ILE A 939 -39.86 10.81 -18.97
CA ILE A 939 -40.69 10.28 -20.05
C ILE A 939 -41.90 11.20 -20.14
N VAL A 940 -41.91 12.06 -21.14
CA VAL A 940 -42.95 13.07 -21.37
C VAL A 940 -43.41 12.98 -22.82
N THR A 941 -44.65 12.58 -23.00
CA THR A 941 -45.35 12.53 -24.30
C THR A 941 -46.43 13.61 -24.34
N ASP A 942 -47.17 13.67 -25.44
CA ASP A 942 -48.37 14.51 -25.57
C ASP A 942 -49.53 14.08 -24.64
N THR A 943 -49.49 12.84 -24.13
CA THR A 943 -50.59 12.25 -23.35
C THR A 943 -50.18 11.67 -22.00
N SER A 944 -48.89 11.64 -21.68
CA SER A 944 -48.39 10.99 -20.45
C SER A 944 -47.09 11.59 -19.93
N GLN A 945 -46.91 11.51 -18.60
CA GLN A 945 -45.70 11.94 -17.89
C GLN A 945 -45.30 10.87 -16.87
N SER A 946 -44.03 10.48 -16.84
CA SER A 946 -43.46 9.53 -15.88
C SER A 946 -41.96 9.77 -15.72
N TYR A 947 -41.40 9.41 -14.56
CA TYR A 947 -40.00 9.68 -14.28
C TYR A 947 -39.30 8.47 -13.64
N VAL A 948 -38.01 8.29 -13.92
CA VAL A 948 -37.12 7.37 -13.22
C VAL A 948 -36.05 8.21 -12.53
N ARG A 949 -36.13 8.31 -11.19
CA ARG A 949 -35.21 9.13 -10.38
C ARG A 949 -34.13 8.24 -9.79
N TYR A 950 -32.87 8.59 -10.01
CA TYR A 950 -31.69 7.95 -9.45
C TYR A 950 -31.17 8.75 -8.25
N TYR A 951 -30.74 8.06 -7.20
CA TYR A 951 -30.22 8.66 -5.97
C TYR A 951 -29.21 7.72 -5.30
N TYR A 952 -28.55 8.18 -4.24
CA TYR A 952 -27.70 7.34 -3.38
C TYR A 952 -28.36 7.19 -2.00
N ASP A 953 -28.30 6.00 -1.41
CA ASP A 953 -28.72 5.78 -0.03
C ASP A 953 -27.64 6.23 1.00
N ASP A 954 -27.91 6.06 2.29
CA ASP A 954 -26.98 6.44 3.38
C ASP A 954 -25.66 5.67 3.34
N ASP A 955 -25.67 4.49 2.72
CA ASP A 955 -24.50 3.63 2.50
C ASP A 955 -23.76 4.01 1.20
N GLY A 956 -24.20 5.06 0.50
CA GLY A 956 -23.61 5.53 -0.75
C GLY A 956 -23.84 4.60 -1.95
N VAL A 957 -24.83 3.71 -1.89
CA VAL A 957 -25.18 2.80 -2.99
C VAL A 957 -26.18 3.47 -3.92
N GLY A 958 -25.92 3.41 -5.24
CA GLY A 958 -26.85 3.92 -6.25
C GLY A 958 -28.18 3.17 -6.29
N ARG A 959 -29.28 3.89 -6.10
CA ARG A 959 -30.68 3.43 -6.08
C ARG A 959 -31.51 4.15 -7.13
N TRP A 960 -32.74 3.67 -7.36
CA TRP A 960 -33.70 4.35 -8.22
C TRP A 960 -35.15 4.15 -7.73
N VAL A 961 -36.03 5.10 -8.05
CA VAL A 961 -37.49 5.03 -7.85
C VAL A 961 -38.21 5.48 -9.12
N PHE A 962 -39.44 5.01 -9.30
CA PHE A 962 -40.30 5.43 -10.41
C PHE A 962 -41.36 6.41 -9.90
N VAL A 963 -41.63 7.45 -10.68
CA VAL A 963 -42.65 8.43 -10.36
C VAL A 963 -43.79 8.31 -11.36
N SER A 964 -44.99 8.11 -10.83
CA SER A 964 -46.25 8.15 -11.58
C SER A 964 -46.85 9.55 -11.45
N ALA A 965 -46.83 10.35 -12.52
CA ALA A 965 -47.53 11.64 -12.55
C ALA A 965 -49.03 11.45 -12.87
N LEU A 966 -49.89 12.29 -12.30
CA LEU A 966 -51.33 12.31 -12.59
C LEU A 966 -51.58 13.10 -13.90
N GLU A 967 -52.46 12.59 -14.77
CA GLU A 967 -52.62 12.99 -16.18
C GLU A 967 -53.05 14.46 -16.42
N ASP A 968 -52.67 14.94 -17.62
CA ASP A 968 -53.09 16.15 -18.37
C ASP A 968 -52.45 17.52 -18.08
N GLU A 969 -51.64 17.71 -17.03
CA GLU A 969 -50.95 19.00 -16.76
C GLU A 969 -49.43 18.84 -16.66
N LEU A 970 -48.68 19.56 -17.51
CA LEU A 970 -47.21 19.59 -17.47
C LEU A 970 -46.71 20.06 -16.10
N GLY A 971 -45.88 19.25 -15.45
CA GLY A 971 -45.33 19.55 -14.12
C GLY A 971 -46.29 19.27 -12.95
N ALA A 972 -47.37 18.54 -13.18
CA ALA A 972 -48.25 18.08 -12.11
C ALA A 972 -47.49 17.24 -11.06
N ALA A 973 -47.92 17.32 -9.81
CA ALA A 973 -47.36 16.51 -8.73
C ALA A 973 -47.59 15.01 -9.01
N GLY A 974 -46.53 14.22 -8.91
CA GLY A 974 -46.53 12.77 -9.04
C GLY A 974 -46.35 12.04 -7.71
N GLU A 975 -46.73 10.76 -7.71
CA GLU A 975 -46.49 9.82 -6.62
C GLU A 975 -45.17 9.08 -6.87
N VAL A 976 -44.25 9.15 -5.90
CA VAL A 976 -43.02 8.33 -5.92
C VAL A 976 -43.40 6.90 -5.52
N ARG A 977 -42.93 5.92 -6.29
CA ARG A 977 -43.19 4.50 -6.11
C ARG A 977 -41.88 3.73 -6.08
N ASP A 978 -41.75 2.89 -5.07
CA ASP A 978 -40.65 1.96 -4.89
C ASP A 978 -41.08 0.58 -5.42
N PHE A 979 -40.19 -0.10 -6.13
CA PHE A 979 -40.47 -1.34 -6.83
C PHE A 979 -39.45 -2.42 -6.46
N ARG A 980 -39.81 -3.68 -6.73
CA ARG A 980 -38.90 -4.82 -6.72
C ARG A 980 -39.05 -5.56 -8.04
N GLY A 981 -37.97 -6.08 -8.59
CA GLY A 981 -38.01 -6.67 -9.92
C GLY A 981 -36.93 -7.71 -10.17
N PHE A 982 -36.54 -7.87 -11.43
CA PHE A 982 -35.63 -8.92 -11.85
C PHE A 982 -34.18 -8.58 -11.52
N CYS A 983 -33.52 -9.54 -10.88
CA CYS A 983 -32.11 -9.52 -10.53
C CYS A 983 -31.29 -10.26 -11.61
N PRO A 984 -30.44 -9.56 -12.39
CA PRO A 984 -29.61 -10.18 -13.42
C PRO A 984 -28.67 -11.27 -12.90
N ASN A 985 -28.25 -11.16 -11.64
CA ASN A 985 -27.22 -12.01 -11.04
C ASN A 985 -27.78 -13.20 -10.23
N CYS A 986 -29.07 -13.51 -10.33
CA CYS A 986 -29.75 -14.49 -9.47
C CYS A 986 -29.90 -15.87 -10.15
N GLU A 987 -29.46 -16.95 -9.47
CA GLU A 987 -29.40 -18.32 -10.05
C GLU A 987 -30.74 -19.09 -10.06
N SER A 988 -31.74 -18.69 -9.28
CA SER A 988 -33.06 -19.35 -9.29
C SER A 988 -34.17 -18.46 -8.69
N PHE A 989 -35.40 -18.63 -9.21
CA PHE A 989 -36.70 -18.29 -8.58
C PHE A 989 -37.32 -16.89 -8.77
N PRO A 990 -38.65 -16.79 -8.53
CA PRO A 990 -39.62 -16.16 -9.43
C PRO A 990 -39.54 -14.64 -9.35
N MET A 991 -39.89 -14.00 -10.47
CA MET A 991 -40.21 -12.58 -10.51
C MET A 991 -41.25 -12.28 -9.43
N SER A 992 -40.79 -11.75 -8.30
CA SER A 992 -41.66 -11.15 -7.29
C SER A 992 -42.08 -9.80 -7.87
N TYR A 993 -42.98 -9.83 -8.85
CA TYR A 993 -43.85 -8.68 -9.07
C TYR A 993 -44.75 -8.59 -7.83
N ASP A 994 -44.21 -7.98 -6.79
CA ASP A 994 -45.00 -7.32 -5.77
C ASP A 994 -45.69 -6.17 -6.51
N GLY A 995 -46.85 -6.45 -7.12
CA GLY A 995 -47.68 -5.44 -7.77
C GLY A 995 -48.27 -4.40 -6.82
N ASN A 996 -47.74 -4.29 -5.60
CA ASN A 996 -48.21 -3.45 -4.52
C ASN A 996 -47.17 -2.35 -4.21
N SER A 997 -46.72 -1.62 -5.24
CA SER A 997 -45.97 -0.38 -5.01
C SER A 997 -46.90 0.67 -4.42
N SER A 998 -46.91 0.80 -3.09
CA SER A 998 -47.57 1.92 -2.43
C SER A 998 -46.79 3.21 -2.75
N ALA A 999 -47.52 4.33 -2.85
CA ALA A 999 -46.86 5.63 -2.89
C ALA A 999 -46.01 5.82 -1.62
N VAL A 1000 -44.73 6.13 -1.80
CA VAL A 1000 -43.74 6.34 -0.73
C VAL A 1000 -43.41 7.82 -0.52
N GLY A 1001 -43.94 8.70 -1.37
CA GLY A 1001 -43.74 10.14 -1.29
C GLY A 1001 -44.27 10.89 -2.51
N GLY A 1002 -43.88 12.15 -2.62
CA GLY A 1002 -44.29 13.07 -3.69
C GLY A 1002 -43.11 13.58 -4.51
N HIS A 1003 -43.39 13.93 -5.76
CA HIS A 1003 -42.44 14.50 -6.72
C HIS A 1003 -43.13 15.61 -7.53
N ALA A 1004 -42.41 16.65 -7.89
CA ALA A 1004 -42.86 17.69 -8.79
C ALA A 1004 -41.68 18.25 -9.59
N VAL A 1005 -41.94 18.67 -10.84
CA VAL A 1005 -40.95 19.32 -11.71
C VAL A 1005 -41.52 20.61 -12.23
N PHE A 1006 -40.77 21.70 -12.05
CA PHE A 1006 -41.12 23.03 -12.53
C PHE A 1006 -40.23 23.38 -13.72
N PHE A 1007 -40.75 23.21 -14.93
CA PHE A 1007 -40.02 23.49 -16.17
C PHE A 1007 -39.88 25.00 -16.42
N GLU A 1008 -38.66 25.43 -16.72
CA GLU A 1008 -38.34 26.81 -17.12
C GLU A 1008 -38.06 26.90 -18.63
N SER A 1009 -37.49 25.84 -19.20
CA SER A 1009 -37.21 25.65 -20.63
C SER A 1009 -37.15 24.16 -21.00
N GLU A 1010 -36.90 23.83 -22.27
CA GLU A 1010 -36.68 22.44 -22.71
C GLU A 1010 -35.41 21.81 -22.12
N THR A 1011 -34.53 22.63 -21.55
CA THR A 1011 -33.23 22.21 -21.04
C THR A 1011 -32.98 22.58 -19.58
N SER A 1012 -33.89 23.29 -18.93
CA SER A 1012 -33.79 23.68 -17.51
C SER A 1012 -35.11 23.54 -16.75
N ALA A 1013 -35.04 23.01 -15.54
CA ALA A 1013 -36.16 22.86 -14.63
C ALA A 1013 -35.67 22.87 -13.17
N THR A 1014 -36.61 22.98 -12.22
CA THR A 1014 -36.38 22.70 -10.81
C THR A 1014 -37.12 21.41 -10.42
N GLU A 1015 -36.42 20.47 -9.79
CA GLU A 1015 -37.01 19.21 -9.30
C GLU A 1015 -37.16 19.27 -7.78
N VAL A 1016 -38.37 18.94 -7.31
CA VAL A 1016 -38.68 18.80 -5.89
C VAL A 1016 -39.16 17.37 -5.64
N ILE A 1017 -38.51 16.66 -4.73
CA ILE A 1017 -38.90 15.29 -4.37
C ILE A 1017 -38.77 15.08 -2.86
N GLU A 1018 -39.75 14.41 -2.26
CA GLU A 1018 -39.75 14.03 -0.86
C GLU A 1018 -40.37 12.65 -0.70
N PHE A 1019 -39.61 11.65 -0.24
CA PHE A 1019 -40.11 10.30 -0.01
C PHE A 1019 -39.32 9.55 1.07
N THR A 1020 -39.87 8.44 1.56
CA THR A 1020 -39.14 7.48 2.41
C THR A 1020 -39.10 6.13 1.71
N SER A 1021 -37.90 5.62 1.38
CA SER A 1021 -37.75 4.34 0.68
C SER A 1021 -38.38 3.19 1.47
N ALA A 1022 -38.88 2.17 0.77
CA ALA A 1022 -39.48 1.03 1.44
C ALA A 1022 -38.45 0.23 2.27
N PRO A 1023 -38.89 -0.60 3.25
CA PRO A 1023 -38.00 -1.53 3.93
C PRO A 1023 -37.28 -2.46 2.93
N PRO A 1024 -36.03 -2.87 3.22
CA PRO A 1024 -35.27 -2.63 4.45
C PRO A 1024 -34.60 -1.25 4.57
N LEU A 1025 -34.50 -0.46 3.50
CA LEU A 1025 -33.74 0.80 3.49
C LEU A 1025 -34.30 1.86 4.45
N ASN A 1026 -35.63 2.09 4.43
CA ASN A 1026 -36.31 3.08 5.30
C ASN A 1026 -35.68 4.48 5.33
N HIS A 1027 -35.04 4.91 4.24
CA HIS A 1027 -34.27 6.14 4.16
C HIS A 1027 -35.13 7.30 3.65
N VAL A 1028 -35.00 8.48 4.27
CA VAL A 1028 -35.73 9.70 3.91
C VAL A 1028 -34.92 10.51 2.89
N ILE A 1029 -35.48 10.71 1.71
CA ILE A 1029 -34.88 11.54 0.66
C ILE A 1029 -35.71 12.81 0.50
N SER A 1030 -35.06 13.97 0.54
CA SER A 1030 -35.67 15.28 0.28
C SER A 1030 -34.71 16.13 -0.56
N LEU A 1031 -35.13 16.53 -1.75
CA LEU A 1031 -34.35 17.39 -2.65
C LEU A 1031 -35.22 18.52 -3.19
N ASP A 1032 -34.59 19.69 -3.31
CA ASP A 1032 -35.09 20.87 -4.02
C ASP A 1032 -33.89 21.45 -4.79
N VAL A 1033 -33.74 21.04 -6.05
CA VAL A 1033 -32.51 21.29 -6.82
C VAL A 1033 -32.82 21.72 -8.26
N PRO A 1034 -32.02 22.65 -8.83
CA PRO A 1034 -32.07 22.92 -10.27
C PRO A 1034 -31.52 21.73 -11.04
N ILE A 1035 -32.13 21.41 -12.17
CA ILE A 1035 -31.73 20.32 -13.07
C ILE A 1035 -31.63 20.79 -14.52
N GLN A 1036 -30.72 20.17 -15.27
CA GLN A 1036 -30.45 20.46 -16.68
C GLN A 1036 -30.50 19.18 -17.51
N LYS A 1037 -31.04 19.29 -18.73
CA LYS A 1037 -31.09 18.17 -19.68
C LYS A 1037 -29.71 17.97 -20.31
N LEU A 1038 -29.11 16.80 -20.08
CA LEU A 1038 -27.81 16.41 -20.65
C LEU A 1038 -27.96 15.70 -22.00
N SER A 1039 -29.11 15.11 -22.25
CA SER A 1039 -29.33 14.34 -23.45
C SER A 1039 -29.79 15.18 -24.64
N GLN A 1040 -29.54 14.70 -25.86
CA GLN A 1040 -29.95 15.39 -27.08
C GLN A 1040 -31.48 15.57 -27.16
N THR A 1041 -31.91 16.64 -27.82
CA THR A 1041 -33.31 16.91 -28.12
C THR A 1041 -33.87 15.80 -29.01
N LEU A 1042 -34.95 15.15 -28.57
CA LEU A 1042 -35.65 14.13 -29.37
C LEU A 1042 -36.46 14.81 -30.46
N SER A 1043 -36.47 14.19 -31.65
CA SER A 1043 -37.31 14.63 -32.77
C SER A 1043 -38.77 14.33 -32.46
N CYS A 1044 -39.57 15.36 -32.17
CA CYS A 1044 -41.01 15.24 -32.02
C CYS A 1044 -41.65 14.89 -33.38
N GLN A 1045 -42.14 13.66 -33.53
CA GLN A 1045 -42.97 13.23 -34.65
C GLN A 1045 -44.44 13.56 -34.32
N PRO A 1046 -45.19 14.14 -35.27
CA PRO A 1046 -46.59 14.54 -35.08
C PRO A 1046 -47.59 13.38 -35.10
#